data_AF-A0A0D3RLT5-F1
#
_entry.id   AF-A0A0D3RLT5-F1
#
_cell.length_a   1.000
_cell.length_b   1.000
_cell.length_c   1.000
_cell.angle_alpha   90.00
_cell.angle_beta   90.00
_cell.angle_gamma   90.00
#
_symmetry.space_group_name_H-M   'P 1'
#
loop_
_entity.id
_entity.type
_entity.pdbx_description
1 polymer ?
#
loop_
_entity_poly.entity_id
_entity_poly.type
_entity_poly.pdbx_seq_one_letter_code
_entity_poly.pdbx_strand_id
1 'polypeptide(L)'
;MLVKFWGIKQGGGDGDGSVNYLLNERVEQGTAKVLRGDANLTKSLLLSLTQKHKACVGCLSFEESNINESLKYELMESFENALLTQEMQGRYNILWVEHTEKGRLELNFVIPRIDLIIQKAFTPYYHSADITRIDLWKDCINLKHNFTNPKNIEKQHNIQQHQTKNLQNKELLATYEKLDKLIQDNLGTLFNSRADIINFLKDNQCEVTRQGKDYISVKLPNEPKAKRLKGFYYHETFKTIKDIRNQLSEARQRENQRERSNSYTTNNNHAELLRELENKLHRHIEYKQQYYKQLHEFNSKEPREPKEQLPRARENQQEIQGNYTRGSTRARETNPQEPSQEILTNAPNFHYGASYYGGNISGGILSNHSTQQKQGIRAFTERSLSVKTRNRPTKQRQSTENLRSNTDQEIRGKNAGRILKQATERFNQRSRELTERERDLAQRKEQRNREFRERQKRAIDQARESYRRISKAKQELREIRDRNLELERELRNTIPNAQHIISQTSSFRESRESRIESINANIRTERNLAQKQFTDNVRADFTTRITERSNQRARDFTSSIQRIENTIRDFRNNSKTRARTILHNLYARTRDAINAIKDIYRNAKERIRNFFQRADERLSRRMEQETRELHAKTTQLDRKIREYNQKIENERSYSRGYGR
;
A
#
# COMPACT_ATOMS: atom_id res chain seq x y z
N MET A 1 0.02 5.06 -3.42
CA MET A 1 1.13 5.34 -4.37
C MET A 1 0.99 4.55 -5.67
N LEU A 2 1.36 5.18 -6.80
CA LEU A 2 1.46 4.60 -8.14
C LEU A 2 2.89 4.62 -8.67
N VAL A 3 3.22 3.67 -9.55
CA VAL A 3 4.49 3.64 -10.29
C VAL A 3 4.18 3.78 -11.77
N LYS A 4 4.81 4.74 -12.45
CA LYS A 4 4.60 4.97 -13.88
C LYS A 4 5.92 5.10 -14.61
N PHE A 5 6.12 4.31 -15.66
CA PHE A 5 7.21 4.49 -16.62
C PHE A 5 6.71 5.27 -17.84
N TRP A 6 7.54 6.16 -18.38
CA TRP A 6 7.21 6.93 -19.57
C TRP A 6 7.88 6.37 -20.81
N GLY A 7 7.11 6.21 -21.89
CA GLY A 7 7.63 5.84 -23.19
C GLY A 7 8.24 7.06 -23.88
N ILE A 8 9.57 7.07 -24.05
CA ILE A 8 10.27 8.12 -24.78
C ILE A 8 10.06 7.88 -26.29
N LYS A 9 9.12 8.61 -26.89
CA LYS A 9 8.83 8.54 -28.34
C LYS A 9 9.81 9.31 -29.22
N GLN A 10 10.71 10.11 -28.64
CA GLN A 10 11.72 10.84 -29.40
C GLN A 10 12.94 9.95 -29.66
N GLY A 11 12.87 9.17 -30.73
CA GLY A 11 14.09 8.76 -31.42
C GLY A 11 14.63 9.98 -32.17
N GLY A 12 15.57 10.72 -31.57
CA GLY A 12 16.29 11.81 -32.25
C GLY A 12 16.46 13.12 -31.48
N GLY A 13 16.00 13.25 -30.24
CA GLY A 13 16.33 14.42 -29.41
C GLY A 13 17.67 14.24 -28.67
N ASP A 14 18.39 15.32 -28.40
CA ASP A 14 19.77 15.40 -27.89
C ASP A 14 20.07 14.71 -26.54
N GLY A 15 19.27 13.77 -26.05
CA GLY A 15 19.45 13.15 -24.73
C GLY A 15 19.14 14.08 -23.55
N ASP A 16 19.14 15.39 -23.77
CA ASP A 16 18.94 16.45 -22.78
C ASP A 16 17.48 16.64 -22.35
N GLY A 17 16.52 16.36 -23.25
CA GLY A 17 15.10 16.65 -23.02
C GLY A 17 14.49 15.98 -21.77
N SER A 18 15.00 14.83 -21.34
CA SER A 18 14.49 14.13 -20.16
C SER A 18 14.93 14.78 -18.84
N VAL A 19 16.18 15.25 -18.76
CA VAL A 19 16.73 15.90 -17.56
C VAL A 19 16.23 17.34 -17.49
N ASN A 20 16.24 18.06 -18.61
CA ASN A 20 15.65 19.39 -18.69
C ASN A 20 14.15 19.36 -18.35
N TYR A 21 13.39 18.34 -18.77
CA TYR A 21 11.98 18.22 -18.36
C TYR A 21 11.80 18.10 -16.85
N LEU A 22 12.72 17.42 -16.15
CA LEU A 22 12.66 17.29 -14.68
C LEU A 22 13.11 18.55 -13.94
N LEU A 23 14.03 19.33 -14.52
CA LEU A 23 14.73 20.42 -13.83
C LEU A 23 14.61 21.78 -14.52
N ASN A 24 13.56 21.99 -15.33
CA ASN A 24 13.29 23.25 -16.04
C ASN A 24 12.95 24.41 -15.06
N GLU A 25 12.19 25.41 -15.53
CA GLU A 25 11.57 26.50 -14.76
C GLU A 25 10.98 26.12 -13.38
N ARG A 26 10.62 24.84 -13.18
CA ARG A 26 10.15 24.28 -11.90
C ARG A 26 11.16 24.42 -10.76
N VAL A 27 12.46 24.41 -11.07
CA VAL A 27 13.51 24.60 -10.06
C VAL A 27 13.51 26.04 -9.57
N GLU A 28 13.37 27.01 -10.48
CA GLU A 28 13.24 28.43 -10.15
C GLU A 28 11.94 28.74 -9.40
N GLN A 29 10.86 27.99 -9.69
CA GLN A 29 9.58 28.07 -8.99
C GLN A 29 9.55 27.33 -7.63
N GLY A 30 10.65 26.66 -7.24
CA GLY A 30 10.74 25.90 -5.99
C GLY A 30 9.86 24.64 -5.94
N THR A 31 9.31 24.21 -7.07
CA THR A 31 8.41 23.04 -7.17
C THR A 31 9.13 21.77 -7.60
N ALA A 32 10.42 21.86 -7.93
CA ALA A 32 11.30 20.72 -8.21
C ALA A 32 12.57 20.75 -7.35
N LYS A 33 12.93 19.60 -6.74
CA LYS A 33 14.13 19.45 -5.90
C LYS A 33 14.87 18.16 -6.25
N VAL A 34 16.18 18.25 -6.53
CA VAL A 34 17.02 17.05 -6.68
C VAL A 34 17.18 16.37 -5.32
N LEU A 35 16.86 15.08 -5.25
CA LEU A 35 17.02 14.26 -4.03
C LEU A 35 18.29 13.41 -4.06
N ARG A 36 18.60 12.78 -5.21
CA ARG A 36 19.78 11.92 -5.36
C ARG A 36 20.31 11.96 -6.78
N GLY A 37 21.64 11.90 -6.91
CA GLY A 37 22.35 11.92 -8.20
C GLY A 37 22.74 13.33 -8.63
N ASP A 38 23.50 13.41 -9.72
CA ASP A 38 23.98 14.67 -10.31
C ASP A 38 23.33 14.85 -11.68
N ALA A 39 22.55 15.92 -11.82
CA ALA A 39 21.82 16.24 -13.04
C ALA A 39 22.73 16.47 -14.25
N ASN A 40 23.87 17.14 -14.05
CA ASN A 40 24.84 17.42 -15.11
C ASN A 40 25.52 16.12 -15.54
N LEU A 41 25.89 15.27 -14.59
CA LEU A 41 26.46 13.96 -14.89
C LEU A 41 25.47 13.09 -15.69
N THR A 42 24.22 12.99 -15.24
CA THR A 42 23.17 12.22 -15.94
C THR A 42 22.94 12.77 -17.35
N LYS A 43 22.91 14.10 -17.50
CA LYS A 43 22.79 14.77 -18.80
C LYS A 43 23.96 14.45 -19.72
N SER A 44 25.20 14.56 -19.25
CA SER A 44 26.40 14.21 -20.02
C SER A 44 26.40 12.73 -20.45
N LEU A 45 26.00 11.82 -19.56
CA LEU A 45 25.87 10.40 -19.90
C LEU A 45 24.83 10.20 -21.01
N LEU A 46 23.66 10.82 -20.91
CA LEU A 46 22.62 10.72 -21.94
C LEU A 46 23.08 11.30 -23.28
N LEU A 47 23.80 12.41 -23.29
CA LEU A 47 24.38 13.02 -24.49
C LEU A 47 25.38 12.07 -25.17
N SER A 48 26.19 11.33 -24.39
CA SER A 48 27.16 10.38 -24.95
C SER A 48 26.55 9.13 -25.59
N LEU A 49 25.27 8.81 -25.31
CA LEU A 49 24.63 7.62 -25.88
C LEU A 49 24.22 7.85 -27.34
N THR A 50 24.66 6.94 -28.21
CA THR A 50 24.31 6.93 -29.65
C THR A 50 23.00 6.20 -29.95
N GLN A 51 22.44 5.50 -28.96
CA GLN A 51 21.24 4.67 -29.11
C GLN A 51 19.98 5.52 -29.30
N LYS A 52 18.99 4.98 -30.03
CA LYS A 52 17.68 5.65 -30.24
C LYS A 52 16.93 5.92 -28.94
N HIS A 53 16.99 4.97 -27.98
CA HIS A 53 16.33 5.09 -26.69
C HIS A 53 17.38 5.24 -25.59
N LYS A 54 17.66 6.48 -25.19
CA LYS A 54 18.80 6.82 -24.31
C LYS A 54 18.49 6.74 -22.82
N ALA A 55 17.24 6.95 -22.43
CA ALA A 55 16.84 6.97 -21.02
C ALA A 55 15.69 6.00 -20.72
N CYS A 56 15.62 5.56 -19.47
CA CYS A 56 14.42 5.02 -18.83
C CYS A 56 13.96 6.06 -17.80
N VAL A 57 12.72 6.51 -17.92
CA VAL A 57 12.19 7.59 -17.08
C VAL A 57 10.87 7.13 -16.48
N GLY A 58 10.61 7.53 -15.24
CA GLY A 58 9.35 7.26 -14.58
C GLY A 58 9.17 8.08 -13.31
N CYS A 59 8.09 7.82 -12.60
CA CYS A 59 7.80 8.45 -11.33
C CYS A 59 7.06 7.53 -10.36
N LEU A 60 7.29 7.78 -9.06
CA LEU A 60 6.46 7.33 -7.96
C LEU A 60 5.50 8.47 -7.61
N SER A 61 4.20 8.28 -7.84
CA SER A 61 3.18 9.32 -7.63
C SER A 61 2.35 8.99 -6.39
N PHE A 62 2.21 9.95 -5.49
CA PHE A 62 1.51 9.80 -4.22
C PHE A 62 0.19 10.59 -4.26
N GLU A 63 -0.82 10.10 -3.53
CA GLU A 63 -2.04 10.88 -3.32
C GLU A 63 -1.85 11.84 -2.13
N GLU A 64 -1.04 11.39 -1.18
CA GLU A 64 -0.57 12.14 -0.03
C GLU A 64 0.21 13.38 -0.51
N SER A 65 -0.03 14.53 0.14
CA SER A 65 0.59 15.80 -0.24
C SER A 65 2.11 15.80 -0.04
N ASN A 66 2.59 15.07 0.97
CA ASN A 66 4.00 14.85 1.24
C ASN A 66 4.19 13.60 2.12
N ILE A 67 5.42 13.09 2.16
CA ILE A 67 5.85 12.02 3.06
C ILE A 67 7.16 12.43 3.76
N ASN A 68 7.53 11.74 4.84
CA ASN A 68 8.78 12.03 5.55
C ASN A 68 10.00 11.87 4.62
N GLU A 69 10.98 12.78 4.74
CA GLU A 69 12.20 12.75 3.93
C GLU A 69 12.96 11.41 4.04
N SER A 70 13.06 10.82 5.24
CA SER A 70 13.71 9.52 5.42
C SER A 70 12.99 8.41 4.65
N LEU A 71 11.64 8.45 4.66
CA LEU A 71 10.82 7.52 3.91
C LEU A 71 10.98 7.70 2.40
N LYS A 72 11.17 8.92 1.88
CA LYS A 72 11.47 9.14 0.45
C LYS A 72 12.72 8.36 0.04
N TYR A 73 13.81 8.48 0.81
CA TYR A 73 15.05 7.77 0.53
C TYR A 73 14.92 6.24 0.67
N GLU A 74 14.20 5.75 1.68
CA GLU A 74 13.88 4.31 1.83
C GLU A 74 13.13 3.78 0.60
N LEU A 75 12.11 4.51 0.13
CA LEU A 75 11.33 4.13 -1.04
C LEU A 75 12.15 4.15 -2.33
N MET A 76 13.02 5.16 -2.51
CA MET A 76 13.93 5.27 -3.65
C MET A 76 14.91 4.10 -3.72
N GLU A 77 15.52 3.74 -2.59
CA GLU A 77 16.45 2.59 -2.50
C GLU A 77 15.72 1.25 -2.70
N SER A 78 14.58 1.07 -2.02
CA SER A 78 13.74 -0.13 -2.16
C SER A 78 13.25 -0.33 -3.59
N PHE A 79 12.84 0.76 -4.27
CA PHE A 79 12.44 0.73 -5.67
C PHE A 79 13.58 0.33 -6.58
N GLU A 80 14.77 0.91 -6.41
CA GLU A 80 15.94 0.55 -7.20
C GLU A 80 16.33 -0.91 -7.01
N ASN A 81 16.28 -1.43 -5.79
CA ASN A 81 16.52 -2.85 -5.54
C ASN A 81 15.44 -3.74 -6.20
N ALA A 82 14.16 -3.36 -6.13
CA ALA A 82 13.10 -4.10 -6.82
C ALA A 82 13.24 -4.02 -8.35
N LEU A 83 13.73 -2.91 -8.89
CA LEU A 83 13.90 -2.71 -10.32
C LEU A 83 15.14 -3.39 -10.87
N LEU A 84 16.29 -3.20 -10.23
CA LEU A 84 17.63 -3.49 -10.73
C LEU A 84 18.40 -4.52 -9.89
N THR A 85 17.92 -4.85 -8.69
CA THR A 85 18.54 -5.80 -7.75
C THR A 85 19.93 -5.35 -7.27
N GLN A 86 20.47 -6.07 -6.28
CA GLN A 86 21.80 -5.79 -5.75
C GLN A 86 22.93 -5.98 -6.78
N GLU A 87 22.76 -6.85 -7.78
CA GLU A 87 23.81 -7.16 -8.77
C GLU A 87 24.14 -5.99 -9.71
N MET A 88 23.19 -5.08 -9.90
CA MET A 88 23.41 -3.88 -10.71
C MET A 88 23.95 -2.70 -9.90
N GLN A 89 24.06 -2.81 -8.57
CA GLN A 89 24.56 -1.72 -7.75
C GLN A 89 25.96 -1.28 -8.20
N GLY A 90 26.15 0.03 -8.36
CA GLY A 90 27.38 0.62 -8.92
C GLY A 90 27.55 0.51 -10.44
N ARG A 91 26.62 -0.14 -11.16
CA ARG A 91 26.68 -0.34 -12.63
C ARG A 91 25.77 0.60 -13.43
N TYR A 92 24.98 1.43 -12.78
CA TYR A 92 24.06 2.37 -13.43
C TYR A 92 24.11 3.73 -12.75
N ASN A 93 23.66 4.75 -13.49
CA ASN A 93 23.41 6.08 -12.96
C ASN A 93 21.89 6.28 -12.83
N ILE A 94 21.45 6.97 -11.79
CA ILE A 94 20.06 7.36 -11.60
C ILE A 94 19.97 8.73 -10.96
N LEU A 95 19.14 9.60 -11.53
CA LEU A 95 18.81 10.90 -10.99
C LEU A 95 17.40 10.86 -10.42
N TRP A 96 17.23 11.29 -9.17
CA TRP A 96 15.93 11.45 -8.52
C TRP A 96 15.59 12.92 -8.28
N VAL A 97 14.37 13.29 -8.66
CA VAL A 97 13.85 14.64 -8.54
C VAL A 97 12.44 14.59 -7.95
N GLU A 98 12.25 15.29 -6.83
CA GLU A 98 10.94 15.52 -6.24
C GLU A 98 10.21 16.63 -6.99
N HIS A 99 8.95 16.40 -7.36
CA HIS A 99 8.02 17.42 -7.86
C HIS A 99 6.81 17.55 -6.92
N THR A 100 6.36 18.79 -6.68
CA THR A 100 5.18 19.10 -5.85
C THR A 100 4.13 19.97 -6.55
N GLU A 101 4.36 20.35 -7.81
CA GLU A 101 3.60 21.36 -8.56
C GLU A 101 2.08 21.12 -8.68
N LYS A 102 1.62 19.85 -8.57
CA LYS A 102 0.21 19.46 -8.78
C LYS A 102 -0.55 19.19 -7.49
N GLY A 103 -0.04 19.70 -6.35
CA GLY A 103 -0.62 19.42 -5.03
C GLY A 103 -0.49 17.95 -4.60
N ARG A 104 0.39 17.20 -5.27
CA ARG A 104 0.72 15.80 -5.00
C ARG A 104 2.22 15.63 -5.07
N LEU A 105 2.75 14.78 -4.19
CA LEU A 105 4.16 14.41 -4.21
C LEU A 105 4.43 13.45 -5.38
N GLU A 106 5.44 13.75 -6.18
CA GLU A 106 5.96 12.86 -7.21
C GLU A 106 7.48 12.72 -7.07
N LEU A 107 7.98 11.49 -6.92
CA LEU A 107 9.41 11.17 -6.96
C LEU A 107 9.76 10.67 -8.36
N ASN A 108 10.30 11.56 -9.18
CA ASN A 108 10.65 11.30 -10.57
C ASN A 108 12.08 10.75 -10.67
N PHE A 109 12.32 9.86 -11.64
CA PHE A 109 13.65 9.31 -11.87
C PHE A 109 14.02 9.23 -13.35
N VAL A 110 15.31 9.37 -13.63
CA VAL A 110 15.93 9.15 -14.96
C VAL A 110 17.12 8.22 -14.81
N ILE A 111 17.13 7.15 -15.61
CA ILE A 111 18.22 6.16 -15.69
C ILE A 111 18.74 6.14 -17.13
N PRO A 112 20.00 6.54 -17.39
CA PRO A 112 20.65 6.33 -18.68
C PRO A 112 20.74 4.85 -19.04
N ARG A 113 20.46 4.50 -20.30
CA ARG A 113 20.39 3.13 -20.82
C ARG A 113 21.78 2.55 -21.15
N ILE A 114 22.66 2.57 -20.16
CA ILE A 114 24.04 2.08 -20.24
C ILE A 114 24.45 1.39 -18.94
N ASP A 115 25.17 0.28 -19.07
CA ASP A 115 25.92 -0.31 -17.96
C ASP A 115 27.28 0.40 -17.89
N LEU A 116 27.57 1.07 -16.78
CA LEU A 116 28.75 1.90 -16.58
C LEU A 116 30.05 1.11 -16.53
N ILE A 117 30.01 -0.18 -16.16
CA ILE A 117 31.21 -1.02 -16.08
C ILE A 117 31.59 -1.54 -17.46
N ILE A 118 30.65 -2.14 -18.18
CA ILE A 118 30.92 -2.75 -19.51
C ILE A 118 30.72 -1.77 -20.68
N GLN A 119 30.18 -0.57 -20.41
CA GLN A 119 29.88 0.47 -21.38
C GLN A 119 28.97 0.02 -22.54
N LYS A 120 28.12 -0.98 -22.29
CA LYS A 120 27.14 -1.52 -23.27
C LYS A 120 25.74 -1.01 -22.99
N ALA A 121 24.89 -1.09 -24.02
CA ALA A 121 23.47 -0.77 -23.92
C ALA A 121 22.79 -1.59 -22.82
N PHE A 122 22.01 -0.92 -21.98
CA PHE A 122 21.29 -1.54 -20.88
C PHE A 122 19.85 -1.05 -20.85
N THR A 123 18.90 -1.97 -20.61
CA THR A 123 17.48 -1.64 -20.46
C THR A 123 17.05 -1.88 -19.01
N PRO A 124 16.95 -0.81 -18.18
CA PRO A 124 16.59 -0.93 -16.76
C PRO A 124 15.24 -1.60 -16.50
N TYR A 125 14.26 -1.30 -17.36
CA TYR A 125 12.89 -1.77 -17.25
C TYR A 125 12.39 -2.32 -18.58
N TYR A 126 11.90 -3.57 -18.54
CA TYR A 126 11.23 -4.23 -19.65
C TYR A 126 9.82 -4.66 -19.22
N HIS A 127 8.79 -3.97 -19.75
CA HIS A 127 7.43 -4.03 -19.23
C HIS A 127 6.88 -5.44 -19.04
N SER A 128 6.95 -6.31 -20.07
CA SER A 128 6.35 -7.64 -20.00
C SER A 128 6.97 -8.56 -18.96
N ALA A 129 8.24 -8.37 -18.62
CA ALA A 129 8.94 -9.22 -17.66
C ALA A 129 9.05 -8.59 -16.25
N ASP A 130 9.01 -7.26 -16.17
CA ASP A 130 9.23 -6.55 -14.92
C ASP A 130 7.93 -6.05 -14.26
N ILE A 131 6.82 -5.93 -15.01
CA ILE A 131 5.56 -5.37 -14.49
C ILE A 131 5.07 -6.08 -13.24
N THR A 132 5.06 -7.42 -13.23
CA THR A 132 4.60 -8.22 -12.09
C THR A 132 5.40 -7.91 -10.82
N ARG A 133 6.73 -7.82 -10.94
CA ARG A 133 7.61 -7.54 -9.80
C ARG A 133 7.43 -6.11 -9.29
N ILE A 134 7.32 -5.14 -10.20
CA ILE A 134 7.11 -3.74 -9.82
C ILE A 134 5.72 -3.52 -9.21
N ASP A 135 4.69 -4.20 -9.73
CA ASP A 135 3.35 -4.16 -9.16
C ASP A 135 3.31 -4.80 -7.77
N LEU A 136 3.98 -5.94 -7.57
CA LEU A 136 4.14 -6.55 -6.25
C LEU A 136 4.86 -5.62 -5.26
N TRP A 137 5.95 -4.98 -5.69
CA TRP A 137 6.66 -3.99 -4.86
C TRP A 137 5.75 -2.83 -4.48
N LYS A 138 5.02 -2.27 -5.45
CA LYS A 138 4.05 -1.20 -5.22
C LYS A 138 2.97 -1.63 -4.22
N ASP A 139 2.43 -2.83 -4.36
CA ASP A 139 1.37 -3.35 -3.51
C ASP A 139 1.90 -3.61 -2.07
N CYS A 140 3.15 -4.10 -1.92
CA CYS A 140 3.83 -4.21 -0.61
C CYS A 140 3.98 -2.84 0.06
N ILE A 141 4.51 -1.85 -0.65
CA ILE A 141 4.75 -0.50 -0.10
C ILE A 141 3.45 0.18 0.28
N ASN A 142 2.43 0.11 -0.59
CA ASN A 142 1.11 0.67 -0.29
C ASN A 142 0.52 0.05 0.98
N LEU A 143 0.65 -1.26 1.15
CA LEU A 143 0.16 -1.98 2.33
C LEU A 143 0.97 -1.61 3.58
N LYS A 144 2.30 -1.68 3.51
CA LYS A 144 3.23 -1.41 4.63
C LYS A 144 3.06 0.00 5.21
N HIS A 145 2.87 1.01 4.36
CA HIS A 145 2.75 2.41 4.77
C HIS A 145 1.32 2.93 4.80
N ASN A 146 0.32 2.06 4.58
CA ASN A 146 -1.09 2.43 4.48
C ASN A 146 -1.35 3.59 3.49
N PHE A 147 -0.58 3.63 2.40
CA PHE A 147 -0.84 4.61 1.34
C PHE A 147 -2.14 4.31 0.64
N THR A 148 -2.74 5.37 0.09
CA THR A 148 -4.04 5.26 -0.54
C THR A 148 -3.97 4.32 -1.75
N ASN A 149 -4.81 3.28 -1.76
CA ASN A 149 -4.82 2.26 -2.80
C ASN A 149 -5.38 2.86 -4.11
N PRO A 150 -4.57 2.98 -5.19
CA PRO A 150 -5.04 3.53 -6.45
C PRO A 150 -5.99 2.60 -7.22
N LYS A 151 -6.09 1.33 -6.82
CA LYS A 151 -7.07 0.36 -7.34
C LYS A 151 -8.41 0.42 -6.60
N ASN A 152 -8.55 1.28 -5.58
CA ASN A 152 -9.79 1.40 -4.82
C ASN A 152 -10.97 1.57 -5.78
N ILE A 153 -11.90 0.63 -5.65
CA ILE A 153 -13.12 0.51 -6.43
C ILE A 153 -13.90 1.83 -6.45
N GLU A 154 -13.92 2.58 -5.34
CA GLU A 154 -14.59 3.88 -5.22
C GLU A 154 -13.91 5.00 -6.04
N LYS A 155 -12.67 4.79 -6.47
CA LYS A 155 -11.84 5.77 -7.21
C LYS A 155 -11.58 5.35 -8.66
N GLN A 156 -12.25 4.30 -9.15
CA GLN A 156 -12.17 3.93 -10.56
C GLN A 156 -12.70 5.08 -11.42
N HIS A 157 -11.89 5.55 -12.38
CA HIS A 157 -12.32 6.61 -13.28
C HIS A 157 -13.54 6.16 -14.08
N ASN A 158 -14.63 6.90 -13.88
CA ASN A 158 -15.91 6.59 -14.50
C ASN A 158 -15.99 6.98 -15.98
N ILE A 159 -14.95 7.59 -16.55
CA ILE A 159 -14.98 8.06 -17.93
C ILE A 159 -13.93 7.32 -18.73
N GLN A 160 -14.34 6.66 -19.82
CA GLN A 160 -13.40 6.05 -20.74
C GLN A 160 -12.61 7.14 -21.47
N GLN A 161 -11.35 7.32 -21.08
CA GLN A 161 -10.47 8.34 -21.66
C GLN A 161 -10.06 7.95 -23.10
N HIS A 162 -10.22 8.89 -24.03
CA HIS A 162 -9.60 8.82 -25.36
C HIS A 162 -8.94 10.17 -25.69
N GLN A 163 -7.64 10.11 -26.00
CA GLN A 163 -6.77 11.17 -26.58
C GLN A 163 -7.06 12.62 -26.15
N THR A 164 -6.44 13.05 -25.06
CA THR A 164 -6.40 14.44 -24.54
C THR A 164 -5.36 15.35 -25.25
N LYS A 165 -4.91 14.97 -26.45
CA LYS A 165 -3.83 15.67 -27.17
C LYS A 165 -4.22 17.05 -27.69
N ASN A 166 -5.51 17.29 -27.95
CA ASN A 166 -6.05 18.57 -28.38
C ASN A 166 -6.70 19.26 -27.17
N LEU A 167 -6.49 20.58 -27.03
CA LEU A 167 -7.08 21.41 -25.98
C LEU A 167 -8.61 21.25 -25.91
N GLN A 168 -9.27 21.17 -27.07
CA GLN A 168 -10.72 20.93 -27.17
C GLN A 168 -11.13 19.58 -26.54
N ASN A 169 -10.34 18.52 -26.74
CA ASN A 169 -10.61 17.22 -26.13
C ASN A 169 -10.36 17.22 -24.61
N LYS A 170 -9.46 18.09 -24.11
CA LYS A 170 -9.18 18.25 -22.69
C LYS A 170 -10.30 19.01 -22.00
N GLU A 171 -10.78 20.09 -22.61
CA GLU A 171 -11.95 20.85 -22.15
C GLU A 171 -13.21 19.98 -22.17
N LEU A 172 -13.41 19.22 -23.25
CA LEU A 172 -14.50 18.26 -23.36
C LEU A 172 -14.45 17.21 -22.26
N LEU A 173 -13.27 16.66 -21.96
CA LEU A 173 -13.10 15.71 -20.86
C LEU A 173 -13.44 16.37 -19.52
N ALA A 174 -12.99 17.60 -19.27
CA ALA A 174 -13.34 18.34 -18.06
C ALA A 174 -14.85 18.58 -17.94
N THR A 175 -15.56 18.78 -19.06
CA THR A 175 -17.02 18.89 -19.08
C THR A 175 -17.70 17.56 -18.71
N TYR A 176 -17.24 16.43 -19.26
CA TYR A 176 -17.74 15.12 -18.83
C TYR A 176 -17.39 14.80 -17.36
N GLU A 177 -16.22 15.22 -16.87
CA GLU A 177 -15.84 15.07 -15.45
C GLU A 177 -16.73 15.92 -14.53
N LYS A 178 -17.07 17.15 -14.93
CA LYS A 178 -18.04 17.99 -14.21
C LYS A 178 -19.43 17.37 -14.19
N LEU A 179 -19.87 16.80 -15.32
CA LEU A 179 -21.15 16.08 -15.41
C LEU A 179 -21.17 14.85 -14.49
N ASP A 180 -20.11 14.04 -14.52
CA ASP A 180 -19.97 12.86 -13.66
C ASP A 180 -19.96 13.24 -12.18
N LYS A 181 -19.25 14.32 -11.82
CA LYS A 181 -19.22 14.85 -10.46
C LYS A 181 -20.59 15.38 -10.01
N LEU A 182 -21.31 16.09 -10.88
CA LEU A 182 -22.68 16.55 -10.57
C LEU A 182 -23.60 15.37 -10.31
N ILE A 183 -23.52 14.32 -11.13
CA ILE A 183 -24.29 13.09 -10.93
C ILE A 183 -23.92 12.46 -9.59
N GLN A 184 -22.63 12.32 -9.31
CA GLN A 184 -22.11 11.75 -8.07
C GLN A 184 -22.57 12.52 -6.82
N ASP A 185 -22.44 13.85 -6.82
CA ASP A 185 -22.78 14.73 -5.70
C ASP A 185 -24.29 14.72 -5.39
N ASN A 186 -25.13 14.34 -6.36
CA ASN A 186 -26.59 14.29 -6.23
C ASN A 186 -27.16 12.85 -6.19
N LEU A 187 -26.31 11.84 -5.96
CA LEU A 187 -26.77 10.47 -5.71
C LEU A 187 -27.53 10.41 -4.37
N GLY A 188 -28.72 9.82 -4.40
CA GLY A 188 -29.59 9.68 -3.22
C GLY A 188 -30.43 10.91 -2.89
N THR A 189 -30.23 12.02 -3.61
CA THR A 189 -31.08 13.21 -3.56
C THR A 189 -31.89 13.31 -4.85
N LEU A 190 -31.24 13.62 -5.98
CA LEU A 190 -31.85 13.73 -7.30
C LEU A 190 -31.81 12.42 -8.08
N PHE A 191 -30.77 11.61 -7.87
CA PHE A 191 -30.56 10.37 -8.62
C PHE A 191 -30.60 9.16 -7.69
N ASN A 192 -31.71 8.41 -7.73
CA ASN A 192 -31.91 7.19 -6.94
C ASN A 192 -31.76 5.92 -7.80
N SER A 193 -31.84 6.07 -9.12
CA SER A 193 -31.73 4.98 -10.09
C SER A 193 -30.98 5.41 -11.36
N ARG A 194 -30.54 4.43 -12.16
CA ARG A 194 -29.96 4.68 -13.49
C ARG A 194 -30.93 5.39 -14.42
N ALA A 195 -32.23 5.15 -14.25
CA ALA A 195 -33.27 5.78 -15.06
C ALA A 195 -33.33 7.30 -14.80
N ASP A 196 -33.17 7.72 -13.54
CA ASP A 196 -33.16 9.15 -13.17
C ASP A 196 -32.00 9.88 -13.85
N ILE A 197 -30.82 9.25 -13.90
CA ILE A 197 -29.65 9.78 -14.59
C ILE A 197 -29.93 9.90 -16.10
N ILE A 198 -30.50 8.86 -16.72
CA ILE A 198 -30.81 8.88 -18.16
C ILE A 198 -31.85 9.94 -18.50
N ASN A 199 -32.88 10.11 -17.67
CA ASN A 199 -33.92 11.11 -17.86
C ASN A 199 -33.33 12.52 -17.73
N PHE A 200 -32.54 12.78 -16.68
CA PHE A 200 -31.83 14.04 -16.52
C PHE A 200 -30.93 14.38 -17.70
N LEU A 201 -30.20 13.40 -18.24
CA LEU A 201 -29.37 13.62 -19.44
C LEU A 201 -30.22 14.02 -20.65
N LYS A 202 -31.36 13.36 -20.87
CA LYS A 202 -32.28 13.70 -21.97
C LYS A 202 -32.88 15.10 -21.80
N ASP A 203 -33.30 15.44 -20.58
CA ASP A 203 -33.90 16.74 -20.26
C ASP A 203 -32.90 17.89 -20.45
N ASN A 204 -31.60 17.61 -20.28
CA ASN A 204 -30.50 18.55 -20.51
C ASN A 204 -29.88 18.43 -21.92
N GLN A 205 -30.66 17.98 -22.91
CA GLN A 205 -30.26 17.91 -24.34
C GLN A 205 -29.03 17.00 -24.62
N CYS A 206 -28.67 16.11 -23.69
CA CYS A 206 -27.61 15.13 -23.89
C CYS A 206 -28.19 13.83 -24.48
N GLU A 207 -27.60 13.36 -25.59
CA GLU A 207 -28.06 12.16 -26.29
C GLU A 207 -27.42 10.90 -25.70
N VAL A 208 -28.23 9.99 -25.15
CA VAL A 208 -27.78 8.66 -24.71
C VAL A 208 -27.82 7.69 -25.88
N THR A 209 -26.68 7.54 -26.57
CA THR A 209 -26.53 6.74 -27.79
C THR A 209 -26.54 5.23 -27.57
N ARG A 210 -26.10 4.77 -26.40
CA ARG A 210 -26.08 3.34 -26.05
C ARG A 210 -26.16 3.13 -24.54
N GLN A 211 -26.92 2.13 -24.13
CA GLN A 211 -26.94 1.63 -22.76
C GLN A 211 -26.29 0.23 -22.74
N GLY A 212 -25.09 0.14 -22.17
CA GLY A 212 -24.41 -1.13 -21.93
C GLY A 212 -24.76 -1.72 -20.57
N LYS A 213 -24.18 -2.88 -20.24
CA LYS A 213 -24.35 -3.52 -18.93
C LYS A 213 -23.70 -2.69 -17.80
N ASP A 214 -22.45 -2.27 -18.01
CA ASP A 214 -21.61 -1.56 -17.04
C ASP A 214 -21.34 -0.09 -17.40
N TYR A 215 -22.06 0.47 -18.40
CA TYR A 215 -21.86 1.84 -18.86
C TYR A 215 -23.06 2.44 -19.60
N ILE A 216 -23.04 3.76 -19.77
CA ILE A 216 -23.87 4.51 -20.73
C ILE A 216 -22.97 5.33 -21.67
N SER A 217 -23.32 5.40 -22.95
CA SER A 217 -22.64 6.26 -23.92
C SER A 217 -23.41 7.56 -24.06
N VAL A 218 -22.83 8.67 -23.61
CA VAL A 218 -23.45 10.00 -23.63
C VAL A 218 -22.76 10.87 -24.66
N LYS A 219 -23.54 11.59 -25.45
CA LYS A 219 -23.09 12.59 -26.40
C LYS A 219 -23.65 13.95 -25.97
N LEU A 220 -22.74 14.86 -25.62
CA LEU A 220 -23.09 16.23 -25.25
C LEU A 220 -23.59 17.03 -26.47
N PRO A 221 -24.36 18.12 -26.24
CA PRO A 221 -24.75 19.04 -27.29
C PRO A 221 -23.53 19.52 -28.09
N ASN A 222 -23.66 19.59 -29.41
CA ASN A 222 -22.62 20.04 -30.36
C ASN A 222 -21.37 19.16 -30.48
N GLU A 223 -21.36 17.97 -29.87
CA GLU A 223 -20.23 17.04 -29.94
C GLU A 223 -20.48 15.88 -30.91
N PRO A 224 -19.55 15.58 -31.84
CA PRO A 224 -19.76 14.54 -32.84
C PRO A 224 -19.60 13.12 -32.27
N LYS A 225 -18.99 12.95 -31.09
CA LYS A 225 -18.63 11.64 -30.54
C LYS A 225 -19.17 11.45 -29.12
N ALA A 226 -19.87 10.33 -28.92
CA ALA A 226 -20.27 9.89 -27.58
C ALA A 226 -19.06 9.40 -26.76
N LYS A 227 -19.11 9.64 -25.45
CA LYS A 227 -18.16 9.10 -24.47
C LYS A 227 -18.86 8.09 -23.56
N ARG A 228 -18.15 7.02 -23.20
CA ARG A 228 -18.66 6.01 -22.28
C ARG A 228 -18.42 6.45 -20.85
N LEU A 229 -19.51 6.58 -20.10
CA LEU A 229 -19.54 6.74 -18.66
C LEU A 229 -19.76 5.34 -18.05
N LYS A 230 -18.71 4.81 -17.41
CA LYS A 230 -18.61 3.54 -16.69
C LYS A 230 -18.66 3.82 -15.19
N GLY A 231 -19.11 2.87 -14.39
CA GLY A 231 -19.15 3.04 -12.92
C GLY A 231 -20.38 2.42 -12.30
N PHE A 232 -20.40 2.29 -10.97
CA PHE A 232 -21.46 1.57 -10.24
C PHE A 232 -22.85 2.15 -10.46
N TYR A 233 -22.94 3.48 -10.57
CA TYR A 233 -24.20 4.19 -10.82
C TYR A 233 -24.56 4.31 -12.31
N TYR A 234 -23.72 3.82 -13.23
CA TYR A 234 -24.08 3.66 -14.64
C TYR A 234 -24.42 2.21 -15.02
N HIS A 235 -24.27 1.29 -14.07
CA HIS A 235 -24.56 -0.13 -14.23
C HIS A 235 -26.07 -0.39 -14.32
N GLU A 236 -26.48 -1.37 -15.11
CA GLU A 236 -27.91 -1.70 -15.33
C GLU A 236 -28.67 -2.13 -14.07
N THR A 237 -27.94 -2.63 -13.08
CA THR A 237 -28.51 -3.08 -11.79
C THR A 237 -28.71 -1.93 -10.80
N PHE A 238 -28.34 -0.69 -11.13
CA PHE A 238 -28.61 0.47 -10.28
C PHE A 238 -30.09 0.88 -10.35
N LYS A 239 -30.91 0.32 -9.44
CA LYS A 239 -32.32 0.69 -9.26
C LYS A 239 -32.54 1.50 -7.99
N THR A 240 -31.70 1.30 -6.99
CA THR A 240 -31.69 1.98 -5.69
C THR A 240 -30.26 2.23 -5.23
N ILE A 241 -30.06 3.19 -4.31
CA ILE A 241 -28.75 3.46 -3.69
C ILE A 241 -28.19 2.22 -2.97
N LYS A 242 -29.05 1.32 -2.49
CA LYS A 242 -28.63 0.05 -1.89
C LYS A 242 -27.91 -0.84 -2.92
N ASP A 243 -28.29 -0.78 -4.18
CA ASP A 243 -27.64 -1.57 -5.25
C ASP A 243 -26.22 -1.11 -5.52
N ILE A 244 -25.94 0.20 -5.41
CA ILE A 244 -24.57 0.73 -5.49
C ILE A 244 -23.72 0.16 -4.35
N ARG A 245 -24.25 0.15 -3.11
CA ARG A 245 -23.56 -0.44 -1.96
C ARG A 245 -23.31 -1.94 -2.14
N ASN A 246 -24.30 -2.66 -2.67
CA ASN A 246 -24.16 -4.09 -2.97
C ASN A 246 -23.09 -4.32 -4.05
N GLN A 247 -23.13 -3.57 -5.16
CA GLN A 247 -22.10 -3.68 -6.21
C GLN A 247 -20.70 -3.32 -5.70
N LEU A 248 -20.58 -2.30 -4.84
CA LEU A 248 -19.32 -1.97 -4.15
C LEU A 248 -18.86 -3.11 -3.25
N SER A 249 -19.78 -3.72 -2.50
CA SER A 249 -19.47 -4.85 -1.62
C SER A 249 -19.06 -6.09 -2.41
N GLU A 250 -19.74 -6.40 -3.53
CA GLU A 250 -19.40 -7.50 -4.43
C GLU A 250 -18.09 -7.24 -5.15
N ALA A 251 -17.85 -6.01 -5.61
CA ALA A 251 -16.58 -5.63 -6.23
C ALA A 251 -15.44 -5.76 -5.21
N ARG A 252 -15.63 -5.33 -3.97
CA ARG A 252 -14.65 -5.54 -2.87
C ARG A 252 -14.46 -7.01 -2.59
N GLN A 253 -15.53 -7.81 -2.58
CA GLN A 253 -15.42 -9.25 -2.40
C GLN A 253 -14.69 -9.91 -3.58
N ARG A 254 -14.90 -9.48 -4.82
CA ARG A 254 -14.18 -9.98 -6.01
C ARG A 254 -12.72 -9.53 -6.02
N GLU A 255 -12.41 -8.31 -5.58
CA GLU A 255 -11.05 -7.82 -5.39
C GLU A 255 -10.34 -8.64 -4.31
N ASN A 256 -10.98 -8.80 -3.15
CA ASN A 256 -10.52 -9.70 -2.10
C ASN A 256 -10.36 -11.14 -2.60
N GLN A 257 -11.24 -11.65 -3.48
CA GLN A 257 -11.15 -13.00 -4.06
C GLN A 257 -10.01 -13.13 -5.09
N ARG A 258 -9.75 -12.08 -5.88
CA ARG A 258 -8.60 -12.03 -6.81
C ARG A 258 -7.27 -11.95 -6.06
N GLU A 259 -7.25 -11.25 -4.92
CA GLU A 259 -6.14 -11.27 -3.97
C GLU A 259 -6.00 -12.64 -3.28
N ARG A 260 -7.14 -13.32 -2.99
CA ARG A 260 -7.23 -14.67 -2.37
C ARG A 260 -7.06 -15.85 -3.34
N SER A 261 -6.60 -15.66 -4.58
CA SER A 261 -6.36 -16.80 -5.48
C SER A 261 -5.13 -17.65 -5.10
N ASN A 262 -4.46 -17.33 -3.98
CA ASN A 262 -3.64 -18.27 -3.25
C ASN A 262 -4.37 -18.73 -1.99
N SER A 263 -4.48 -20.05 -1.87
CA SER A 263 -5.16 -20.76 -0.79
C SER A 263 -4.63 -20.41 0.61
N TYR A 264 -5.55 -20.44 1.57
CA TYR A 264 -5.42 -20.48 3.04
C TYR A 264 -5.58 -19.16 3.83
N THR A 265 -6.33 -19.33 4.93
CA THR A 265 -6.58 -18.45 6.08
C THR A 265 -7.50 -17.22 5.91
N THR A 266 -8.80 -17.50 6.09
CA THR A 266 -9.73 -16.69 6.90
C THR A 266 -9.05 -16.19 8.19
N ASN A 267 -8.50 -14.97 8.17
CA ASN A 267 -8.58 -13.98 9.25
C ASN A 267 -7.87 -12.68 8.83
N ASN A 268 -8.34 -11.56 9.38
CA ASN A 268 -7.90 -10.19 9.11
C ASN A 268 -6.45 -9.88 9.57
N ASN A 269 -5.46 -10.65 9.13
CA ASN A 269 -4.07 -10.43 9.50
C ASN A 269 -3.33 -9.65 8.41
N HIS A 270 -3.45 -8.31 8.45
CA HIS A 270 -2.70 -7.40 7.59
C HIS A 270 -1.19 -7.74 7.51
N ALA A 271 -0.61 -8.20 8.63
CA ALA A 271 0.80 -8.64 8.70
C ALA A 271 1.10 -9.92 7.90
N GLU A 272 0.16 -10.87 7.83
CA GLU A 272 0.33 -12.13 7.10
C GLU A 272 0.28 -11.90 5.59
N LEU A 273 -0.66 -11.05 5.14
CA LEU A 273 -0.73 -10.60 3.75
C LEU A 273 0.54 -9.85 3.33
N LEU A 274 1.03 -8.92 4.18
CA LEU A 274 2.28 -8.21 3.91
C LEU A 274 3.45 -9.18 3.76
N ARG A 275 3.57 -10.15 4.69
CA ARG A 275 4.61 -11.19 4.64
C ARG A 275 4.53 -12.04 3.37
N GLU A 276 3.32 -12.41 2.92
CA GLU A 276 3.15 -13.17 1.68
C GLU A 276 3.58 -12.35 0.45
N LEU A 277 3.18 -11.09 0.38
CA LEU A 277 3.56 -10.19 -0.71
C LEU A 277 5.08 -9.96 -0.72
N GLU A 278 5.70 -9.75 0.44
CA GLU A 278 7.15 -9.62 0.59
C GLU A 278 7.87 -10.88 0.12
N ASN A 279 7.38 -12.08 0.48
CA ASN A 279 7.94 -13.35 0.02
C ASN A 279 7.80 -13.56 -1.49
N LYS A 280 6.68 -13.14 -2.11
CA LYS A 280 6.51 -13.16 -3.56
C LYS A 280 7.47 -12.20 -4.25
N LEU A 281 7.55 -10.97 -3.74
CA LEU A 281 8.46 -9.94 -4.24
C LEU A 281 9.91 -10.42 -4.17
N HIS A 282 10.31 -11.00 -3.04
CA HIS A 282 11.66 -11.53 -2.82
C HIS A 282 12.04 -12.56 -3.89
N ARG A 283 11.17 -13.56 -4.13
CA ARG A 283 11.38 -14.57 -5.20
C ARG A 283 11.57 -13.94 -6.58
N HIS A 284 10.79 -12.91 -6.92
CA HIS A 284 10.93 -12.23 -8.20
C HIS A 284 12.21 -11.38 -8.29
N ILE A 285 12.68 -10.80 -7.18
CA ILE A 285 13.96 -10.10 -7.10
C ILE A 285 15.10 -11.11 -7.28
N GLU A 286 15.08 -12.24 -6.57
CA GLU A 286 16.07 -13.31 -6.71
C GLU A 286 16.16 -13.83 -8.15
N TYR A 287 15.01 -14.04 -8.81
CA TYR A 287 14.98 -14.47 -10.21
C TYR A 287 15.69 -13.46 -11.14
N LYS A 288 15.42 -12.15 -10.96
CA LYS A 288 16.12 -11.11 -11.73
C LYS A 288 17.59 -10.99 -11.34
N GLN A 289 17.92 -11.25 -10.08
CA GLN A 289 19.29 -11.25 -9.60
C GLN A 289 20.10 -12.37 -10.26
N GLN A 290 19.56 -13.59 -10.35
CA GLN A 290 20.18 -14.70 -11.05
C GLN A 290 20.37 -14.40 -12.54
N TYR A 291 19.39 -13.76 -13.18
CA TYR A 291 19.52 -13.29 -14.55
C TYR A 291 20.72 -12.35 -14.73
N TYR A 292 20.91 -11.37 -13.84
CA TYR A 292 22.08 -10.47 -13.91
C TYR A 292 23.40 -11.21 -13.64
N LYS A 293 23.45 -12.15 -12.69
CA LYS A 293 24.64 -12.98 -12.46
C LYS A 293 25.05 -13.74 -13.72
N GLN A 294 24.10 -14.41 -14.36
CA GLN A 294 24.35 -15.13 -15.63
C GLN A 294 24.82 -14.17 -16.74
N LEU A 295 24.21 -12.98 -16.84
CA LEU A 295 24.61 -11.96 -17.80
C LEU A 295 26.05 -11.47 -17.54
N HIS A 296 26.43 -11.27 -16.28
CA HIS A 296 27.78 -10.84 -15.89
C HIS A 296 28.82 -11.93 -16.13
N GLU A 297 28.52 -13.18 -15.78
CA GLU A 297 29.39 -14.33 -16.04
C GLU A 297 29.62 -14.53 -17.54
N PHE A 298 28.57 -14.41 -18.36
CA PHE A 298 28.68 -14.50 -19.81
C PHE A 298 29.60 -13.41 -20.37
N ASN A 299 29.38 -12.15 -19.96
CA ASN A 299 30.22 -11.03 -20.41
C ASN A 299 31.67 -11.12 -19.91
N SER A 300 31.92 -11.81 -18.78
CA SER A 300 33.28 -12.00 -18.22
C SER A 300 34.07 -13.09 -18.95
N LYS A 301 33.40 -14.06 -19.58
CA LYS A 301 34.03 -15.16 -20.35
C LYS A 301 34.44 -14.76 -21.77
N GLU A 302 34.01 -13.59 -22.26
CA GLU A 302 34.49 -13.00 -23.52
C GLU A 302 35.37 -11.75 -23.24
N PRO A 303 36.68 -11.90 -22.95
CA PRO A 303 37.59 -10.76 -22.97
C PRO A 303 37.88 -10.42 -24.44
N ARG A 304 37.10 -9.52 -25.03
CA ARG A 304 37.44 -8.93 -26.34
C ARG A 304 37.89 -7.48 -26.17
N GLU A 305 39.10 -7.20 -26.63
CA GLU A 305 39.57 -5.85 -26.88
C GLU A 305 38.57 -5.06 -27.75
N PRO A 306 38.50 -3.72 -27.60
CA PRO A 306 37.53 -2.89 -28.31
C PRO A 306 37.86 -2.84 -29.80
N LYS A 307 37.33 -3.80 -30.57
CA LYS A 307 37.20 -3.70 -32.02
C LYS A 307 35.72 -3.73 -32.39
N GLU A 308 35.39 -2.91 -33.39
CA GLU A 308 34.05 -2.65 -33.91
C GLU A 308 33.16 -3.91 -33.98
N GLN A 309 31.91 -3.74 -33.52
CA GLN A 309 30.95 -4.83 -33.32
C GLN A 309 30.65 -5.62 -34.59
N LEU A 310 30.85 -6.95 -34.54
CA LEU A 310 30.25 -7.90 -35.46
C LEU A 310 28.82 -8.28 -35.00
N PRO A 311 27.86 -8.57 -35.92
CA PRO A 311 26.45 -8.79 -35.62
C PRO A 311 26.12 -9.94 -34.65
N ARG A 312 27.03 -10.91 -34.49
CA ARG A 312 26.78 -12.18 -33.78
C ARG A 312 26.58 -12.04 -32.26
N ALA A 313 27.05 -10.96 -31.63
CA ALA A 313 26.87 -10.75 -30.18
C ALA A 313 25.43 -10.31 -29.81
N ARG A 314 24.67 -9.77 -30.77
CA ARG A 314 23.28 -9.29 -30.55
C ARG A 314 22.29 -10.44 -30.44
N GLU A 315 22.51 -11.53 -31.16
CA GLU A 315 21.61 -12.70 -31.21
C GLU A 315 21.59 -13.45 -29.87
N ASN A 316 22.75 -13.69 -29.25
CA ASN A 316 22.84 -14.42 -27.98
C ASN A 316 22.34 -13.60 -26.77
N GLN A 317 22.49 -12.28 -26.77
CA GLN A 317 21.87 -11.42 -25.75
C GLN A 317 20.34 -11.42 -25.86
N GLN A 318 19.81 -11.46 -27.08
CA GLN A 318 18.37 -11.63 -27.31
C GLN A 318 17.88 -13.00 -26.83
N GLU A 319 18.69 -14.05 -26.95
CA GLU A 319 18.38 -15.38 -26.44
C GLU A 319 18.31 -15.41 -24.91
N ILE A 320 19.29 -14.82 -24.20
CA ILE A 320 19.28 -14.73 -22.72
C ILE A 320 18.09 -13.87 -22.24
N GLN A 321 17.79 -12.76 -22.93
CA GLN A 321 16.60 -11.92 -22.66
C GLN A 321 15.28 -12.67 -22.95
N GLY A 322 15.24 -13.49 -24.01
CA GLY A 322 14.11 -14.33 -24.38
C GLY A 322 13.86 -15.44 -23.35
N ASN A 323 14.92 -16.05 -22.83
CA ASN A 323 14.86 -17.05 -21.77
C ASN A 323 14.37 -16.47 -20.44
N TYR A 324 14.79 -15.26 -20.07
CA TYR A 324 14.23 -14.53 -18.91
C TYR A 324 12.71 -14.27 -19.08
N THR A 325 12.31 -13.83 -20.27
CA THR A 325 10.90 -13.56 -20.58
C THR A 325 10.05 -14.85 -20.54
N ARG A 326 10.60 -15.98 -20.98
CA ARG A 326 9.95 -17.30 -20.99
C ARG A 326 9.96 -18.00 -19.63
N GLY A 327 10.99 -17.77 -18.80
CA GLY A 327 11.07 -18.30 -17.44
C GLY A 327 10.14 -17.58 -16.48
N SER A 328 9.92 -16.26 -16.66
CA SER A 328 8.93 -15.50 -15.90
C SER A 328 7.49 -15.97 -16.13
N THR A 329 7.18 -16.60 -17.27
CA THR A 329 5.86 -17.17 -17.57
C THR A 329 5.72 -18.64 -17.16
N ARG A 330 6.83 -19.36 -16.91
CA ARG A 330 6.87 -20.80 -16.57
C ARG A 330 6.65 -21.13 -15.09
N ALA A 331 6.42 -20.16 -14.21
CA ALA A 331 6.07 -20.41 -12.81
C ALA A 331 4.66 -21.03 -12.60
N ARG A 332 4.01 -21.47 -13.69
CA ARG A 332 2.76 -22.23 -13.68
C ARG A 332 2.91 -23.42 -14.62
N GLU A 333 2.68 -24.61 -14.05
CA GLU A 333 2.40 -25.91 -14.68
C GLU A 333 3.58 -26.79 -15.15
N THR A 334 3.65 -27.97 -14.52
CA THR A 334 4.49 -29.14 -14.83
C THR A 334 3.71 -30.18 -15.66
N ASN A 335 4.21 -30.46 -16.90
CA ASN A 335 4.09 -31.66 -17.79
C ASN A 335 2.74 -32.11 -18.44
N PRO A 336 2.74 -32.87 -19.57
CA PRO A 336 3.61 -32.81 -20.78
C PRO A 336 2.88 -32.93 -22.18
N GLN A 337 3.53 -32.40 -23.23
CA GLN A 337 3.59 -32.74 -24.69
C GLN A 337 2.37 -32.87 -25.66
N GLU A 338 2.35 -31.92 -26.64
CA GLU A 338 2.03 -31.95 -28.11
C GLU A 338 0.64 -32.33 -28.68
N PRO A 339 0.25 -31.95 -29.94
CA PRO A 339 0.94 -31.18 -31.00
C PRO A 339 0.15 -29.98 -31.59
N SER A 340 0.82 -29.27 -32.51
CA SER A 340 0.41 -28.14 -33.36
C SER A 340 -0.98 -28.23 -34.04
N GLN A 341 -1.74 -27.12 -34.06
CA GLN A 341 -2.62 -26.76 -35.18
C GLN A 341 -3.08 -25.29 -35.19
N GLU A 342 -2.90 -24.71 -36.38
CA GLU A 342 -3.64 -23.69 -37.13
C GLU A 342 -4.48 -22.59 -36.46
N ILE A 343 -4.27 -21.42 -37.03
CA ILE A 343 -4.93 -20.13 -36.81
C ILE A 343 -6.37 -20.20 -37.32
N LEU A 344 -7.34 -19.96 -36.44
CA LEU A 344 -8.69 -19.52 -36.82
C LEU A 344 -9.24 -18.57 -35.76
N THR A 345 -9.37 -17.31 -36.19
CA THR A 345 -9.93 -16.19 -35.44
C THR A 345 -11.46 -16.32 -35.35
N ASN A 346 -12.03 -16.29 -34.14
CA ASN A 346 -13.35 -15.69 -33.83
C ASN A 346 -13.55 -15.52 -32.30
N ALA A 347 -14.09 -14.36 -31.90
CA ALA A 347 -14.22 -13.72 -30.57
C ALA A 347 -14.97 -14.55 -29.48
N PRO A 348 -15.08 -14.15 -28.16
CA PRO A 348 -15.01 -12.79 -27.58
C PRO A 348 -14.38 -12.59 -26.16
N ASN A 349 -14.19 -11.31 -25.79
CA ASN A 349 -14.04 -10.74 -24.43
C ASN A 349 -12.71 -10.91 -23.66
N PHE A 350 -12.01 -9.78 -23.47
CA PHE A 350 -11.88 -9.03 -22.20
C PHE A 350 -10.63 -8.14 -22.29
N HIS A 351 -10.82 -6.88 -22.65
CA HIS A 351 -9.72 -5.92 -22.80
C HIS A 351 -9.13 -5.54 -21.44
N TYR A 352 -7.95 -6.09 -21.16
CA TYR A 352 -6.98 -5.49 -20.25
C TYR A 352 -6.61 -4.09 -20.77
N GLY A 353 -6.89 -3.07 -19.95
CA GLY A 353 -6.49 -1.70 -20.18
C GLY A 353 -4.99 -1.52 -19.95
N ALA A 354 -4.17 -1.89 -20.93
CA ALA A 354 -2.78 -1.45 -21.00
C ALA A 354 -2.74 -0.02 -21.55
N SER A 355 -2.54 0.96 -20.68
CA SER A 355 -2.37 2.36 -21.07
C SER A 355 -1.00 2.58 -21.72
N TYR A 356 -0.87 2.24 -23.00
CA TYR A 356 0.03 2.97 -23.86
C TYR A 356 -0.50 4.39 -23.97
N TYR A 357 0.31 5.43 -23.72
CA TYR A 357 0.34 6.71 -24.46
C TYR A 357 1.23 7.72 -23.72
N GLY A 358 2.48 7.85 -24.19
CA GLY A 358 3.29 9.04 -24.00
C GLY A 358 2.85 10.17 -24.93
N GLY A 359 2.92 11.41 -24.43
CA GLY A 359 2.73 12.66 -25.16
C GLY A 359 3.60 13.77 -24.55
N ASN A 360 4.59 14.21 -25.33
CA ASN A 360 5.47 15.33 -25.05
C ASN A 360 4.80 16.66 -25.41
N ILE A 361 5.21 17.72 -24.72
CA ILE A 361 4.96 19.13 -25.03
C ILE A 361 6.19 19.66 -25.78
N SER A 362 5.96 20.35 -26.90
CA SER A 362 6.97 21.13 -27.61
C SER A 362 6.53 22.59 -27.68
N GLY A 363 7.46 23.48 -27.31
CA GLY A 363 7.62 24.86 -27.77
C GLY A 363 9.11 25.15 -27.51
N GLY A 364 9.96 25.61 -28.42
CA GLY A 364 9.77 26.46 -29.57
C GLY A 364 10.64 27.70 -29.30
N ILE A 365 11.91 27.71 -29.72
CA ILE A 365 12.76 28.88 -29.99
C ILE A 365 13.97 28.42 -30.82
N LEU A 366 14.31 29.25 -31.81
CA LEU A 366 15.30 29.09 -32.87
C LEU A 366 16.77 29.01 -32.37
N SER A 367 17.62 28.32 -33.14
CA SER A 367 19.01 28.76 -33.35
C SER A 367 19.50 28.36 -34.75
N ASN A 368 19.58 29.34 -35.65
CA ASN A 368 20.50 29.33 -36.78
C ASN A 368 21.86 29.82 -36.26
N HIS A 369 22.96 29.16 -36.66
CA HIS A 369 24.30 29.72 -36.93
C HIS A 369 25.36 28.63 -36.76
N SER A 370 26.00 28.20 -37.87
CA SER A 370 27.41 27.80 -37.94
C SER A 370 27.73 27.20 -39.31
N THR A 371 28.13 28.05 -40.26
CA THR A 371 28.84 27.65 -41.48
C THR A 371 29.70 28.84 -41.92
N GLN A 372 30.96 28.87 -41.50
CA GLN A 372 32.04 29.59 -42.20
C GLN A 372 33.38 29.34 -41.51
N GLN A 373 34.22 28.48 -42.09
CA GLN A 373 35.68 28.66 -42.16
C GLN A 373 36.32 27.53 -42.98
N LYS A 374 36.47 27.76 -44.29
CA LYS A 374 37.41 27.06 -45.17
C LYS A 374 37.97 28.05 -46.17
N GLN A 375 39.23 28.44 -45.99
CA GLN A 375 40.16 29.05 -46.97
C GLN A 375 41.47 29.26 -46.19
N GLY A 376 42.68 28.95 -46.64
CA GLY A 376 43.21 28.36 -47.87
C GLY A 376 44.75 28.47 -47.80
N ILE A 377 45.49 27.55 -48.43
CA ILE A 377 46.90 27.77 -48.78
C ILE A 377 47.15 27.12 -50.15
N ARG A 378 47.46 27.94 -51.17
CA ARG A 378 47.96 27.51 -52.49
C ARG A 378 49.49 27.64 -52.50
N ALA A 379 50.15 26.60 -52.98
CA ALA A 379 51.58 26.52 -53.24
C ALA A 379 51.95 27.30 -54.52
N PHE A 380 53.11 27.97 -54.51
CA PHE A 380 53.75 28.58 -55.68
C PHE A 380 55.04 27.81 -55.99
N THR A 381 55.12 27.27 -57.20
CA THR A 381 56.23 26.51 -57.76
C THR A 381 57.31 27.41 -58.36
N GLU A 382 58.55 26.94 -58.24
CA GLU A 382 59.80 27.56 -58.66
C GLU A 382 59.91 27.70 -60.19
N ARG A 383 60.48 28.82 -60.65
CA ARG A 383 60.82 29.08 -62.06
C ARG A 383 62.33 29.32 -62.18
N SER A 384 63.02 28.36 -62.79
CA SER A 384 64.45 28.39 -63.11
C SER A 384 64.71 29.20 -64.40
N LEU A 385 65.70 30.08 -64.38
CA LEU A 385 66.16 30.87 -65.54
C LEU A 385 67.54 30.36 -66.00
N SER A 386 67.56 29.71 -67.16
CA SER A 386 68.77 29.40 -67.94
C SER A 386 69.11 30.56 -68.87
N VAL A 387 70.31 31.13 -68.76
CA VAL A 387 70.84 32.10 -69.75
C VAL A 387 71.98 31.45 -70.52
N LYS A 388 71.76 31.26 -71.81
CA LYS A 388 72.74 30.78 -72.80
C LYS A 388 73.69 31.92 -73.19
N THR A 389 75.00 31.65 -73.11
CA THR A 389 76.10 32.45 -73.68
C THR A 389 76.04 32.51 -75.21
N ARG A 390 76.26 33.70 -75.78
CA ARG A 390 76.36 33.92 -77.23
C ARG A 390 77.68 34.62 -77.57
N ASN A 391 78.54 33.90 -78.30
CA ASN A 391 79.83 34.35 -78.85
C ASN A 391 79.66 35.41 -79.95
N ARG A 392 80.59 36.36 -80.06
CA ARG A 392 80.78 37.22 -81.24
C ARG A 392 82.28 37.49 -81.49
N PRO A 393 82.76 37.51 -82.76
CA PRO A 393 84.15 37.22 -83.08
C PRO A 393 85.03 38.45 -83.33
N THR A 394 86.33 38.20 -83.23
CA THR A 394 87.50 39.06 -83.43
C THR A 394 87.64 39.52 -84.90
N LYS A 395 87.90 40.81 -85.15
CA LYS A 395 88.36 41.34 -86.45
C LYS A 395 89.72 42.03 -86.29
N GLN A 396 90.71 41.52 -87.02
CA GLN A 396 92.01 42.13 -87.27
C GLN A 396 91.85 43.50 -87.94
N ARG A 397 92.65 44.48 -87.52
CA ARG A 397 92.98 45.66 -88.31
C ARG A 397 94.49 45.83 -88.37
N GLN A 398 94.97 45.94 -89.60
CA GLN A 398 96.35 46.14 -90.01
C GLN A 398 96.89 47.49 -89.54
N SER A 399 98.19 47.48 -89.27
CA SER A 399 99.06 48.58 -88.89
C SER A 399 99.17 49.66 -89.97
N THR A 400 99.26 50.91 -89.52
CA THR A 400 100.02 51.97 -90.19
C THR A 400 100.77 52.74 -89.12
N GLU A 401 102.10 52.70 -89.21
CA GLU A 401 103.02 53.51 -88.43
C GLU A 401 102.76 55.00 -88.68
N ASN A 402 102.71 55.79 -87.61
CA ASN A 402 103.00 57.22 -87.65
C ASN A 402 103.57 57.64 -86.29
N LEU A 403 104.78 58.18 -86.34
CA LEU A 403 105.58 58.68 -85.22
C LEU A 403 104.79 59.61 -84.28
N ARG A 404 104.78 59.30 -82.98
CA ARG A 404 104.46 60.26 -81.90
C ARG A 404 105.34 60.01 -80.68
N SER A 405 105.76 61.10 -80.05
CA SER A 405 106.84 61.26 -79.06
C SER A 405 106.72 60.43 -77.77
N ASN A 406 107.88 60.04 -77.22
CA ASN A 406 108.10 59.26 -75.99
C ASN A 406 107.42 59.79 -74.70
N THR A 407 106.86 61.01 -74.71
CA THR A 407 106.22 61.61 -73.52
C THR A 407 104.77 61.15 -73.30
N ASP A 408 104.10 60.62 -74.33
CA ASP A 408 102.65 60.31 -74.32
C ASP A 408 102.30 58.86 -73.92
N GLN A 409 103.31 57.98 -73.88
CA GLN A 409 103.19 56.58 -73.42
C GLN A 409 103.28 56.46 -71.90
N GLU A 410 104.06 57.32 -71.25
CA GLU A 410 104.29 57.28 -69.80
C GLU A 410 103.06 57.77 -69.00
N ILE A 411 102.32 58.76 -69.52
CA ILE A 411 101.10 59.29 -68.90
C ILE A 411 99.93 58.29 -69.02
N ARG A 412 99.82 57.58 -70.16
CA ARG A 412 98.81 56.52 -70.38
C ARG A 412 99.06 55.28 -69.51
N GLY A 413 100.33 54.87 -69.32
CA GLY A 413 100.69 53.77 -68.43
C GLY A 413 100.38 54.06 -66.96
N LYS A 414 100.69 55.28 -66.49
CA LYS A 414 100.43 55.71 -65.09
C LYS A 414 98.93 55.82 -64.77
N ASN A 415 98.10 56.29 -65.70
CA ASN A 415 96.65 56.35 -65.51
C ASN A 415 95.96 54.98 -65.60
N ALA A 416 96.40 54.10 -66.51
CA ALA A 416 95.87 52.73 -66.61
C ALA A 416 96.17 51.91 -65.33
N GLY A 417 97.38 52.06 -64.75
CA GLY A 417 97.74 51.42 -63.48
C GLY A 417 96.90 51.89 -62.29
N ARG A 418 96.51 53.18 -62.26
CA ARG A 418 95.66 53.74 -61.20
C ARG A 418 94.23 53.21 -61.26
N ILE A 419 93.66 53.12 -62.47
CA ILE A 419 92.31 52.58 -62.70
C ILE A 419 92.26 51.09 -62.38
N LEU A 420 93.27 50.33 -62.79
CA LEU A 420 93.37 48.90 -62.48
C LEU A 420 93.45 48.67 -60.96
N LYS A 421 94.27 49.45 -60.24
CA LYS A 421 94.40 49.37 -58.79
C LYS A 421 93.07 49.64 -58.08
N GLN A 422 92.34 50.68 -58.49
CA GLN A 422 91.01 50.98 -57.94
C GLN A 422 89.97 49.90 -58.25
N ALA A 423 90.02 49.29 -59.45
CA ALA A 423 89.12 48.21 -59.82
C ALA A 423 89.38 46.93 -58.99
N THR A 424 90.66 46.58 -58.80
CA THR A 424 91.07 45.45 -57.95
C THR A 424 90.66 45.67 -56.49
N GLU A 425 90.79 46.90 -55.98
CA GLU A 425 90.43 47.23 -54.60
C GLU A 425 88.91 47.11 -54.36
N ARG A 426 88.09 47.58 -55.31
CA ARG A 426 86.62 47.41 -55.30
C ARG A 426 86.18 45.95 -55.45
N PHE A 427 86.94 45.14 -56.19
CA PHE A 427 86.69 43.70 -56.29
C PHE A 427 86.98 43.00 -54.97
N ASN A 428 88.13 43.30 -54.35
CA ASN A 428 88.52 42.74 -53.06
C ASN A 428 87.59 43.16 -51.92
N GLN A 429 87.04 44.38 -51.97
CA GLN A 429 86.06 44.84 -50.99
C GLN A 429 84.74 44.07 -51.12
N ARG A 430 84.20 43.93 -52.34
CA ARG A 430 82.99 43.13 -52.57
C ARG A 430 83.17 41.65 -52.24
N SER A 431 84.35 41.10 -52.49
CA SER A 431 84.66 39.71 -52.10
C SER A 431 84.64 39.55 -50.57
N ARG A 432 85.17 40.52 -49.82
CA ARG A 432 85.10 40.52 -48.34
C ARG A 432 83.67 40.64 -47.82
N GLU A 433 82.87 41.53 -48.39
CA GLU A 433 81.45 41.70 -48.03
C GLU A 433 80.63 40.43 -48.30
N LEU A 434 80.89 39.73 -49.41
CA LEU A 434 80.25 38.45 -49.72
C LEU A 434 80.62 37.37 -48.70
N THR A 435 81.91 37.26 -48.35
CA THR A 435 82.36 36.30 -47.35
C THR A 435 81.76 36.59 -45.96
N GLU A 436 81.60 37.85 -45.57
CA GLU A 436 80.93 38.21 -44.31
C GLU A 436 79.44 37.85 -44.32
N ARG A 437 78.73 38.11 -45.42
CA ARG A 437 77.32 37.72 -45.55
C ARG A 437 77.12 36.20 -45.50
N GLU A 438 78.01 35.44 -46.12
CA GLU A 438 77.98 33.97 -46.05
C GLU A 438 78.21 33.48 -44.62
N ARG A 439 79.12 34.10 -43.86
CA ARG A 439 79.34 33.77 -42.44
C ARG A 439 78.13 34.10 -41.57
N ASP A 440 77.51 35.28 -41.74
CA ASP A 440 76.30 35.66 -40.98
C ASP A 440 75.13 34.71 -41.28
N LEU A 441 74.94 34.34 -42.55
CA LEU A 441 73.90 33.40 -42.95
C LEU A 441 74.13 31.99 -42.37
N ALA A 442 75.39 31.53 -42.33
CA ALA A 442 75.77 30.29 -41.67
C ALA A 442 75.49 30.32 -40.16
N GLN A 443 75.88 31.40 -39.47
CA GLN A 443 75.62 31.58 -38.03
C GLN A 443 74.12 31.60 -37.71
N ARG A 444 73.31 32.33 -38.49
CA ARG A 444 71.84 32.36 -38.30
C ARG A 444 71.18 31.00 -38.53
N LYS A 445 71.69 30.22 -39.49
CA LYS A 445 71.20 28.85 -39.72
C LYS A 445 71.55 27.93 -38.55
N GLU A 446 72.77 28.05 -38.02
CA GLU A 446 73.19 27.28 -36.85
C GLU A 446 72.37 27.64 -35.61
N GLN A 447 72.14 28.93 -35.37
CA GLN A 447 71.33 29.41 -34.24
C GLN A 447 69.90 28.86 -34.28
N ARG A 448 69.22 28.92 -35.44
CA ARG A 448 67.88 28.33 -35.61
C ARG A 448 67.88 26.81 -35.36
N ASN A 449 68.91 26.11 -35.81
CA ASN A 449 69.04 24.67 -35.57
C ASN A 449 69.31 24.33 -34.10
N ARG A 450 70.00 25.20 -33.34
CA ARG A 450 70.16 25.05 -31.89
C ARG A 450 68.83 25.27 -31.16
N GLU A 451 68.11 26.34 -31.50
CA GLU A 451 66.80 26.64 -30.90
C GLU A 451 65.76 25.54 -31.18
N PHE A 452 65.75 24.98 -32.40
CA PHE A 452 64.88 23.86 -32.74
C PHE A 452 65.18 22.61 -31.91
N ARG A 453 66.47 22.26 -31.75
CA ARG A 453 66.91 21.13 -30.90
C ARG A 453 66.51 21.33 -29.44
N GLU A 454 66.66 22.55 -28.92
CA GLU A 454 66.24 22.87 -27.55
C GLU A 454 64.72 22.79 -27.34
N ARG A 455 63.92 23.20 -28.34
CA ARG A 455 62.46 23.03 -28.29
C ARG A 455 62.06 21.56 -28.31
N GLN A 456 62.70 20.75 -29.14
CA GLN A 456 62.46 19.30 -29.18
C GLN A 456 62.82 18.62 -27.85
N LYS A 457 63.96 18.98 -27.26
CA LYS A 457 64.39 18.47 -25.96
C LYS A 457 63.37 18.79 -24.87
N ARG A 458 62.91 20.04 -24.78
CA ARG A 458 61.86 20.46 -23.83
C ARG A 458 60.55 19.69 -24.00
N ALA A 459 60.10 19.46 -25.24
CA ALA A 459 58.88 18.70 -25.50
C ALA A 459 59.00 17.23 -25.05
N ILE A 460 60.17 16.61 -25.28
CA ILE A 460 60.44 15.24 -24.83
C ILE A 460 60.47 15.16 -23.30
N ASP A 461 61.10 16.13 -22.63
CA ASP A 461 61.18 16.16 -21.17
C ASP A 461 59.79 16.35 -20.53
N GLN A 462 58.92 17.20 -21.11
CA GLN A 462 57.53 17.35 -20.68
C GLN A 462 56.71 16.07 -20.85
N ALA A 463 56.91 15.34 -21.95
CA ALA A 463 56.24 14.07 -22.19
C ALA A 463 56.69 12.99 -21.19
N ARG A 464 58.00 12.93 -20.88
CA ARG A 464 58.54 12.03 -19.86
C ARG A 464 58.00 12.33 -18.46
N GLU A 465 57.91 13.60 -18.10
CA GLU A 465 57.35 14.02 -16.82
C GLU A 465 55.86 13.68 -16.69
N SER A 466 55.09 13.88 -17.77
CA SER A 466 53.68 13.48 -17.82
C SER A 466 53.51 11.98 -17.65
N TYR A 467 54.36 11.18 -18.29
CA TYR A 467 54.34 9.72 -18.14
C TYR A 467 54.68 9.27 -16.72
N ARG A 468 55.66 9.91 -16.06
CA ARG A 468 55.99 9.64 -14.65
C ARG A 468 54.81 9.90 -13.71
N ARG A 469 54.09 11.01 -13.90
CA ARG A 469 52.89 11.35 -13.11
C ARG A 469 51.77 10.31 -13.29
N ILE A 470 51.50 9.91 -14.54
CA ILE A 470 50.50 8.88 -14.84
C ILE A 470 50.91 7.53 -14.21
N SER A 471 52.18 7.16 -14.28
CA SER A 471 52.68 5.92 -13.68
C SER A 471 52.51 5.92 -12.16
N LYS A 472 52.79 7.04 -11.50
CA LYS A 472 52.61 7.19 -10.05
C LYS A 472 51.13 7.09 -9.65
N ALA A 473 50.24 7.80 -10.35
CA ALA A 473 48.81 7.72 -10.11
C ALA A 473 48.25 6.30 -10.33
N LYS A 474 48.77 5.58 -11.34
CA LYS A 474 48.41 4.17 -11.57
C LYS A 474 48.87 3.24 -10.44
N GLN A 475 49.97 3.55 -9.77
CA GLN A 475 50.45 2.79 -8.62
C GLN A 475 49.57 3.05 -7.38
N GLU A 476 49.27 4.31 -7.08
CA GLU A 476 48.38 4.70 -5.98
C GLU A 476 46.99 4.06 -6.12
N LEU A 477 46.44 3.98 -7.34
CA LEU A 477 45.16 3.30 -7.61
C LEU A 477 45.21 1.78 -7.35
N ARG A 478 46.36 1.12 -7.54
CA ARG A 478 46.49 -0.30 -7.19
C ARG A 478 46.49 -0.50 -5.68
N GLU A 479 47.19 0.34 -4.94
CA GLU A 479 47.21 0.27 -3.47
C GLU A 479 45.83 0.51 -2.85
N ILE A 480 45.00 1.38 -3.45
CA ILE A 480 43.61 1.55 -3.04
C ILE A 480 42.78 0.30 -3.35
N ARG A 481 42.99 -0.30 -4.54
CA ARG A 481 42.30 -1.53 -4.93
C ARG A 481 42.62 -2.69 -4.01
N ASP A 482 43.88 -2.84 -3.63
CA ASP A 482 44.34 -3.91 -2.74
C ASP A 482 43.76 -3.73 -1.32
N ARG A 483 43.70 -2.49 -0.80
CA ARG A 483 43.01 -2.18 0.46
C ARG A 483 41.51 -2.48 0.42
N ASN A 484 40.84 -2.16 -0.69
CA ASN A 484 39.41 -2.50 -0.84
C ASN A 484 39.18 -4.01 -0.87
N LEU A 485 40.06 -4.77 -1.51
CA LEU A 485 40.02 -6.25 -1.51
C LEU A 485 40.22 -6.84 -0.12
N GLU A 486 41.07 -6.22 0.71
CA GLU A 486 41.27 -6.62 2.10
C GLU A 486 40.03 -6.35 2.96
N LEU A 487 39.44 -5.15 2.84
CA LEU A 487 38.17 -4.80 3.50
C LEU A 487 37.01 -5.72 3.08
N GLU A 488 36.92 -6.08 1.80
CA GLU A 488 35.91 -7.04 1.33
C GLU A 488 36.08 -8.43 1.95
N ARG A 489 37.33 -8.87 2.20
CA ARG A 489 37.60 -10.14 2.89
C ARG A 489 37.21 -10.07 4.36
N GLU A 490 37.53 -8.98 5.04
CA GLU A 490 37.10 -8.76 6.44
C GLU A 490 35.57 -8.73 6.57
N LEU A 491 34.88 -8.02 5.66
CA LEU A 491 33.42 -8.01 5.61
C LEU A 491 32.84 -9.41 5.36
N ARG A 492 33.43 -10.17 4.43
CA ARG A 492 33.00 -11.56 4.17
C ARG A 492 33.16 -12.47 5.39
N ASN A 493 34.17 -12.23 6.22
CA ASN A 493 34.41 -13.01 7.44
C ASN A 493 33.52 -12.59 8.62
N THR A 494 33.08 -11.34 8.68
CA THR A 494 32.23 -10.81 9.77
C THR A 494 30.74 -11.08 9.55
N ILE A 495 30.27 -11.15 8.30
CA ILE A 495 28.86 -11.41 7.95
C ILE A 495 28.33 -12.73 8.56
N PRO A 496 29.03 -13.88 8.46
CA PRO A 496 28.56 -15.14 9.04
C PRO A 496 28.40 -15.08 10.57
N ASN A 497 29.32 -14.40 11.25
CA ASN A 497 29.26 -14.25 12.71
C ASN A 497 28.06 -13.39 13.13
N ALA A 498 27.81 -12.29 12.41
CA ALA A 498 26.63 -11.45 12.64
C ALA A 498 25.33 -12.22 12.36
N GLN A 499 25.28 -13.00 11.28
CA GLN A 499 24.12 -13.84 10.95
C GLN A 499 23.89 -14.93 12.01
N HIS A 500 24.95 -15.53 12.55
CA HIS A 500 24.86 -16.50 13.63
C HIS A 500 24.27 -15.88 14.91
N ILE A 501 24.75 -14.69 15.30
CA ILE A 501 24.23 -13.95 16.46
C ILE A 501 22.76 -13.58 16.26
N ILE A 502 22.38 -13.12 15.07
CA ILE A 502 20.98 -12.82 14.73
C ILE A 502 20.12 -14.09 14.84
N SER A 503 20.58 -15.22 14.32
CA SER A 503 19.87 -16.49 14.41
C SER A 503 19.66 -16.95 15.86
N GLN A 504 20.69 -16.84 16.72
CA GLN A 504 20.57 -17.18 18.14
C GLN A 504 19.62 -16.22 18.89
N THR A 505 19.65 -14.94 18.55
CA THR A 505 18.77 -13.95 19.17
C THR A 505 17.31 -14.20 18.78
N SER A 506 17.06 -14.58 17.52
CA SER A 506 15.75 -14.96 17.03
C SER A 506 15.22 -16.22 17.69
N SER A 507 16.03 -17.27 17.84
CA SER A 507 15.59 -18.51 18.51
C SER A 507 15.28 -18.28 19.99
N PHE A 508 16.07 -17.44 20.68
CA PHE A 508 15.78 -17.06 22.05
C PHE A 508 14.48 -16.24 22.18
N ARG A 509 14.22 -15.35 21.21
CA ARG A 509 12.98 -14.59 21.15
C ARG A 509 11.76 -15.50 20.94
N GLU A 510 11.81 -16.42 19.99
CA GLU A 510 10.74 -17.38 19.72
C GLU A 510 10.45 -18.25 20.95
N SER A 511 11.50 -18.74 21.63
CA SER A 511 11.35 -19.49 22.89
C SER A 511 10.67 -18.68 23.99
N ARG A 512 11.01 -17.38 24.11
CA ARG A 512 10.38 -16.48 25.08
C ARG A 512 8.92 -16.20 24.75
N GLU A 513 8.61 -15.94 23.47
CA GLU A 513 7.24 -15.68 23.01
C GLU A 513 6.35 -16.91 23.27
N SER A 514 6.83 -18.12 22.96
CA SER A 514 6.10 -19.37 23.25
C SER A 514 5.84 -19.57 24.76
N ARG A 515 6.81 -19.25 25.62
CA ARG A 515 6.63 -19.31 27.09
C ARG A 515 5.59 -18.30 27.58
N ILE A 516 5.62 -17.08 27.05
CA ILE A 516 4.64 -16.03 27.41
C ILE A 516 3.23 -16.46 26.97
N GLU A 517 3.09 -17.02 25.77
CA GLU A 517 1.81 -17.51 25.27
C GLU A 517 1.25 -18.64 26.14
N SER A 518 2.09 -19.59 26.54
CA SER A 518 1.70 -20.66 27.47
C SER A 518 1.26 -20.12 28.84
N ILE A 519 2.01 -19.17 29.41
CA ILE A 519 1.65 -18.52 30.68
C ILE A 519 0.30 -17.78 30.55
N ASN A 520 0.09 -17.03 29.47
CA ASN A 520 -1.16 -16.32 29.23
C ASN A 520 -2.35 -17.26 29.06
N ALA A 521 -2.16 -18.41 28.39
CA ALA A 521 -3.17 -19.44 28.26
C ALA A 521 -3.56 -20.01 29.64
N ASN A 522 -2.59 -20.30 30.49
CA ASN A 522 -2.81 -20.79 31.85
C ASN A 522 -3.52 -19.76 32.74
N ILE A 523 -3.11 -18.49 32.70
CA ILE A 523 -3.78 -17.42 33.46
C ILE A 523 -5.24 -17.28 33.00
N ARG A 524 -5.51 -17.42 31.70
CA ARG A 524 -6.88 -17.34 31.16
C ARG A 524 -7.74 -18.51 31.63
N THR A 525 -7.21 -19.73 31.66
CA THR A 525 -7.94 -20.90 32.16
C THR A 525 -8.20 -20.81 33.66
N GLU A 526 -7.21 -20.40 34.45
CA GLU A 526 -7.37 -20.16 35.89
C GLU A 526 -8.40 -19.07 36.19
N ARG A 527 -8.35 -17.95 35.46
CA ARG A 527 -9.33 -16.87 35.61
C ARG A 527 -10.75 -17.34 35.29
N ASN A 528 -10.93 -18.11 34.22
CA ASN A 528 -12.24 -18.66 33.85
C ASN A 528 -12.76 -19.63 34.92
N LEU A 529 -11.88 -20.48 35.49
CA LEU A 529 -12.24 -21.40 36.56
C LEU A 529 -12.64 -20.65 37.84
N ALA A 530 -11.86 -19.65 38.24
CA ALA A 530 -12.16 -18.81 39.40
C ALA A 530 -13.47 -18.04 39.23
N GLN A 531 -13.73 -17.50 38.03
CA GLN A 531 -14.97 -16.80 37.73
C GLN A 531 -16.19 -17.75 37.75
N LYS A 532 -16.04 -18.97 37.26
CA LYS A 532 -17.07 -20.01 37.35
C LYS A 532 -17.35 -20.37 38.81
N GLN A 533 -16.32 -20.67 39.61
CA GLN A 533 -16.45 -20.98 41.03
C GLN A 533 -17.11 -19.84 41.81
N PHE A 534 -16.71 -18.59 41.56
CA PHE A 534 -17.35 -17.43 42.18
C PHE A 534 -18.83 -17.34 41.83
N THR A 535 -19.19 -17.52 40.55
CA THR A 535 -20.59 -17.46 40.10
C THR A 535 -21.42 -18.58 40.71
N ASP A 536 -20.89 -19.80 40.75
CA ASP A 536 -21.56 -20.97 41.32
C ASP A 536 -21.76 -20.80 42.84
N ASN A 537 -20.77 -20.29 43.56
CA ASN A 537 -20.86 -20.02 44.99
C ASN A 537 -21.88 -18.92 45.31
N VAL A 538 -21.88 -17.82 44.54
CA VAL A 538 -22.88 -16.75 44.70
C VAL A 538 -24.28 -17.28 44.42
N ARG A 539 -24.46 -18.06 43.34
CA ARG A 539 -25.75 -18.68 43.04
C ARG A 539 -26.21 -19.62 44.15
N ALA A 540 -25.31 -20.44 44.69
CA ALA A 540 -25.62 -21.36 45.79
C ALA A 540 -26.02 -20.62 47.07
N ASP A 541 -25.27 -19.58 47.47
CA ASP A 541 -25.57 -18.77 48.66
C ASP A 541 -26.93 -18.05 48.51
N PHE A 542 -27.18 -17.41 47.37
CA PHE A 542 -28.48 -16.78 47.09
C PHE A 542 -29.63 -17.79 47.15
N THR A 543 -29.47 -18.97 46.54
CA THR A 543 -30.50 -20.02 46.54
C THR A 543 -30.78 -20.53 47.95
N THR A 544 -29.73 -20.75 48.75
CA THR A 544 -29.85 -21.18 50.14
C THR A 544 -30.59 -20.13 50.97
N ARG A 545 -30.20 -18.85 50.87
CA ARG A 545 -30.86 -17.75 51.63
C ARG A 545 -32.33 -17.56 51.25
N ILE A 546 -32.65 -17.67 49.96
CA ILE A 546 -34.05 -17.60 49.49
C ILE A 546 -34.85 -18.78 50.06
N THR A 547 -34.29 -19.98 49.99
CA THR A 547 -34.93 -21.21 50.49
C THR A 547 -35.15 -21.13 52.01
N GLU A 548 -34.15 -20.70 52.76
CA GLU A 548 -34.23 -20.54 54.21
C GLU A 548 -35.27 -19.49 54.62
N ARG A 549 -35.28 -18.31 53.95
CA ARG A 549 -36.33 -17.29 54.17
C ARG A 549 -37.73 -17.81 53.81
N SER A 550 -37.86 -18.57 52.74
CA SER A 550 -39.14 -19.17 52.34
C SER A 550 -39.64 -20.16 53.40
N ASN A 551 -38.76 -21.06 53.84
CA ASN A 551 -39.06 -22.04 54.88
C ASN A 551 -39.38 -21.37 56.22
N GLN A 552 -38.71 -20.27 56.56
CA GLN A 552 -39.03 -19.50 57.76
C GLN A 552 -40.41 -18.87 57.67
N ARG A 553 -40.76 -18.21 56.55
CA ARG A 553 -42.11 -17.67 56.35
C ARG A 553 -43.19 -18.74 56.42
N ALA A 554 -42.93 -19.92 55.84
CA ALA A 554 -43.85 -21.04 55.93
C ALA A 554 -44.06 -21.48 57.40
N ARG A 555 -42.99 -21.59 58.19
CA ARG A 555 -43.06 -21.89 59.63
C ARG A 555 -43.81 -20.82 60.43
N ASP A 556 -43.55 -19.54 60.14
CA ASP A 556 -44.23 -18.42 60.80
C ASP A 556 -45.72 -18.41 60.47
N PHE A 557 -46.06 -18.66 59.20
CA PHE A 557 -47.44 -18.79 58.74
C PHE A 557 -48.16 -19.95 59.43
N THR A 558 -47.57 -21.14 59.46
CA THR A 558 -48.12 -22.30 60.18
C THR A 558 -48.32 -22.00 61.68
N SER A 559 -47.34 -21.34 62.31
CA SER A 559 -47.44 -20.93 63.72
C SER A 559 -48.56 -19.92 63.95
N SER A 560 -48.78 -19.00 63.00
CA SER A 560 -49.88 -18.04 63.04
C SER A 560 -51.24 -18.74 62.91
N ILE A 561 -51.38 -19.68 61.96
CA ILE A 561 -52.59 -20.50 61.82
C ILE A 561 -52.87 -21.26 63.12
N GLN A 562 -51.86 -21.90 63.73
CA GLN A 562 -52.04 -22.63 64.98
C GLN A 562 -52.51 -21.73 66.13
N ARG A 563 -52.00 -20.50 66.23
CA ARG A 563 -52.47 -19.52 67.23
C ARG A 563 -53.93 -19.13 67.00
N ILE A 564 -54.32 -18.90 65.75
CA ILE A 564 -55.71 -18.58 65.39
C ILE A 564 -56.63 -19.75 65.75
N GLU A 565 -56.24 -20.98 65.39
CA GLU A 565 -56.99 -22.19 65.74
C GLU A 565 -57.16 -22.37 67.25
N ASN A 566 -56.09 -22.17 68.03
CA ASN A 566 -56.14 -22.25 69.49
C ASN A 566 -57.09 -21.18 70.05
N THR A 567 -57.03 -19.96 69.53
CA THR A 567 -57.94 -18.86 69.92
C THR A 567 -59.40 -19.21 69.64
N ILE A 568 -59.69 -19.76 68.46
CA ILE A 568 -61.03 -20.23 68.09
C ILE A 568 -61.49 -21.36 69.02
N ARG A 569 -60.59 -22.29 69.37
CA ARG A 569 -60.87 -23.39 70.29
C ARG A 569 -61.21 -22.89 71.68
N ASP A 570 -60.45 -21.92 72.19
CA ASP A 570 -60.68 -21.32 73.50
C ASP A 570 -62.00 -20.54 73.55
N PHE A 571 -62.30 -19.78 72.49
CA PHE A 571 -63.59 -19.10 72.34
C PHE A 571 -64.76 -20.10 72.35
N ARG A 572 -64.62 -21.22 71.63
CA ARG A 572 -65.61 -22.30 71.61
C ARG A 572 -65.79 -22.94 72.98
N ASN A 573 -64.69 -23.19 73.69
CA ASN A 573 -64.72 -23.78 75.03
C ASN A 573 -65.40 -22.85 76.04
N ASN A 574 -65.03 -21.57 76.04
CA ASN A 574 -65.67 -20.55 76.90
C ASN A 574 -67.16 -20.42 76.61
N SER A 575 -67.55 -20.42 75.33
CA SER A 575 -68.96 -20.39 74.92
C SER A 575 -69.73 -21.63 75.41
N LYS A 576 -69.15 -22.82 75.29
CA LYS A 576 -69.74 -24.07 75.82
C LYS A 576 -69.89 -24.04 77.33
N THR A 577 -68.87 -23.58 78.05
CA THR A 577 -68.92 -23.46 79.52
C THR A 577 -70.01 -22.49 79.93
N ARG A 578 -70.09 -21.32 79.29
CA ARG A 578 -71.15 -20.33 79.57
C ARG A 578 -72.54 -20.88 79.30
N ALA A 579 -72.74 -21.60 78.19
CA ALA A 579 -74.00 -22.27 77.89
C ALA A 579 -74.37 -23.35 78.93
N ARG A 580 -73.39 -24.15 79.38
CA ARG A 580 -73.58 -25.14 80.46
C ARG A 580 -73.98 -24.47 81.78
N THR A 581 -73.34 -23.37 82.16
CA THR A 581 -73.68 -22.62 83.37
C THR A 581 -75.10 -22.06 83.30
N ILE A 582 -75.50 -21.49 82.16
CA ILE A 582 -76.87 -20.99 81.95
C ILE A 582 -77.88 -22.13 82.06
N LEU A 583 -77.64 -23.26 81.39
CA LEU A 583 -78.51 -24.44 81.47
C LEU A 583 -78.60 -25.02 82.89
N HIS A 584 -77.48 -25.06 83.62
CA HIS A 584 -77.47 -25.56 85.00
C HIS A 584 -78.27 -24.64 85.93
N ASN A 585 -78.14 -23.32 85.80
CA ASN A 585 -78.93 -22.35 86.56
C ASN A 585 -80.43 -22.43 86.23
N LEU A 586 -80.79 -22.61 84.96
CA LEU A 586 -82.17 -22.85 84.54
C LEU A 586 -82.70 -24.15 85.15
N TYR A 587 -81.94 -25.24 85.09
CA TYR A 587 -82.33 -26.52 85.66
C TYR A 587 -82.51 -26.44 87.18
N ALA A 588 -81.61 -25.77 87.90
CA ALA A 588 -81.72 -25.54 89.34
C ALA A 588 -82.99 -24.75 89.68
N ARG A 589 -83.26 -23.64 88.99
CA ARG A 589 -84.49 -22.84 89.17
C ARG A 589 -85.76 -23.65 88.92
N THR A 590 -85.77 -24.44 87.84
CA THR A 590 -86.92 -25.29 87.50
C THR A 590 -87.10 -26.39 88.55
N ARG A 591 -86.01 -26.99 89.05
CA ARG A 591 -86.05 -27.98 90.13
C ARG A 591 -86.61 -27.39 91.42
N ASP A 592 -86.16 -26.19 91.79
CA ASP A 592 -86.63 -25.50 93.00
C ASP A 592 -88.12 -25.12 92.87
N ALA A 593 -88.55 -24.65 91.69
CA ALA A 593 -89.96 -24.40 91.40
C ALA A 593 -90.81 -25.68 91.49
N ILE A 594 -90.34 -26.80 90.93
CA ILE A 594 -91.02 -28.10 91.03
C ILE A 594 -91.10 -28.56 92.49
N ASN A 595 -90.03 -28.39 93.28
CA ASN A 595 -90.03 -28.74 94.70
C ASN A 595 -91.01 -27.86 95.49
N ALA A 596 -91.05 -26.55 95.24
CA ALA A 596 -92.04 -25.66 95.84
C ALA A 596 -93.48 -26.07 95.48
N ILE A 597 -93.75 -26.45 94.22
CA ILE A 597 -95.05 -26.99 93.81
C ILE A 597 -95.37 -28.30 94.54
N LYS A 598 -94.39 -29.19 94.70
CA LYS A 598 -94.57 -30.44 95.45
C LYS A 598 -94.87 -30.19 96.93
N ASP A 599 -94.22 -29.21 97.56
CA ASP A 599 -94.48 -28.84 98.95
C ASP A 599 -95.86 -28.20 99.12
N ILE A 600 -96.29 -27.35 98.18
CA ILE A 600 -97.67 -26.83 98.12
C ILE A 600 -98.65 -28.00 98.01
N TYR A 601 -98.39 -28.97 97.13
CA TYR A 601 -99.26 -30.13 96.95
C TYR A 601 -99.27 -31.05 98.18
N ARG A 602 -98.12 -31.24 98.86
CA ARG A 602 -98.02 -32.00 100.11
C ARG A 602 -98.80 -31.32 101.23
N ASN A 603 -98.68 -30.00 101.39
CA ASN A 603 -99.46 -29.21 102.34
C ASN A 603 -100.96 -29.25 102.03
N ALA A 604 -101.35 -29.16 100.75
CA ALA A 604 -102.74 -29.30 100.32
C ALA A 604 -103.27 -30.71 100.61
N LYS A 605 -102.48 -31.75 100.36
CA LYS A 605 -102.82 -33.14 100.67
C LYS A 605 -102.97 -33.38 102.16
N GLU A 606 -102.10 -32.82 103.01
CA GLU A 606 -102.25 -32.88 104.47
C GLU A 606 -103.49 -32.13 104.96
N ARG A 607 -103.78 -30.96 104.40
CA ARG A 607 -105.03 -30.22 104.68
C ARG A 607 -106.27 -31.03 104.28
N ILE A 608 -106.26 -31.65 103.11
CA ILE A 608 -107.32 -32.55 102.64
C ILE A 608 -107.44 -33.77 103.57
N ARG A 609 -106.32 -34.37 104.00
CA ARG A 609 -106.31 -35.50 104.93
C ARG A 609 -106.90 -35.13 106.29
N ASN A 610 -106.56 -33.96 106.83
CA ASN A 610 -107.12 -33.43 108.07
C ASN A 610 -108.61 -33.09 107.94
N PHE A 611 -109.05 -32.63 106.76
CA PHE A 611 -110.46 -32.35 106.47
C PHE A 611 -111.31 -33.62 106.44
N PHE A 612 -110.80 -34.71 105.86
CA PHE A 612 -111.51 -36.00 105.78
C PHE A 612 -111.41 -36.87 107.03
N GLN A 613 -110.61 -36.47 108.04
CA GLN A 613 -110.53 -37.18 109.32
C GLN A 613 -111.75 -36.94 110.24
N ARG A 614 -112.74 -36.15 109.80
CA ARG A 614 -113.93 -35.80 110.60
C ARG A 614 -115.29 -36.08 109.95
N ALA A 615 -115.40 -36.74 108.78
CA ALA A 615 -116.72 -37.15 108.28
C ALA A 615 -116.67 -38.23 107.18
N ASP A 616 -117.37 -39.33 107.47
CA ASP A 616 -118.21 -40.20 106.61
C ASP A 616 -117.62 -41.02 105.42
N GLU A 617 -117.89 -42.33 105.47
CA GLU A 617 -117.26 -43.45 104.72
C GLU A 617 -117.59 -43.55 103.22
N ARG A 618 -118.36 -42.62 102.64
CA ARG A 618 -118.75 -42.67 101.21
C ARG A 618 -117.82 -41.95 100.23
N LEU A 619 -116.93 -41.08 100.72
CA LEU A 619 -115.99 -40.32 99.87
C LEU A 619 -114.70 -41.08 99.53
N SER A 620 -114.34 -42.08 100.32
CA SER A 620 -113.06 -42.81 100.19
C SER A 620 -112.91 -43.57 98.87
N ARG A 621 -114.00 -44.12 98.30
CA ARG A 621 -113.94 -44.87 97.03
C ARG A 621 -113.81 -43.97 95.79
N ARG A 622 -114.30 -42.73 95.85
CA ARG A 622 -114.18 -41.75 94.74
C ARG A 622 -112.77 -41.17 94.66
N MET A 623 -112.19 -40.85 95.83
CA MET A 623 -110.82 -40.37 95.94
C MET A 623 -109.80 -41.42 95.49
N GLU A 624 -110.03 -42.71 95.75
CA GLU A 624 -109.14 -43.78 95.31
C GLU A 624 -109.08 -43.88 93.77
N GLN A 625 -110.23 -43.72 93.09
CA GLN A 625 -110.33 -43.68 91.63
C GLN A 625 -109.59 -42.46 91.05
N GLU A 626 -109.77 -41.27 91.62
CA GLU A 626 -109.08 -40.05 91.18
C GLU A 626 -107.57 -40.13 91.41
N THR A 627 -107.10 -40.73 92.51
CA THR A 627 -105.67 -40.98 92.72
C THR A 627 -105.08 -41.99 91.73
N ARG A 628 -105.84 -43.00 91.28
CA ARG A 628 -105.39 -43.93 90.23
C ARG A 628 -105.32 -43.23 88.87
N GLU A 629 -106.28 -42.37 88.53
CA GLU A 629 -106.22 -41.56 87.31
C GLU A 629 -105.08 -40.55 87.32
N LEU A 630 -104.83 -39.87 88.45
CA LEU A 630 -103.69 -38.99 88.62
C LEU A 630 -102.38 -39.75 88.48
N HIS A 631 -102.24 -40.92 89.13
CA HIS A 631 -101.06 -41.77 89.01
C HIS A 631 -100.81 -42.18 87.55
N ALA A 632 -101.86 -42.58 86.82
CA ALA A 632 -101.79 -42.92 85.40
C ALA A 632 -101.35 -41.71 84.53
N LYS A 633 -101.91 -40.52 84.79
CA LYS A 633 -101.52 -39.28 84.10
C LYS A 633 -100.08 -38.88 84.39
N THR A 634 -99.60 -38.98 85.63
CA THR A 634 -98.18 -38.75 85.95
C THR A 634 -97.26 -39.76 85.28
N THR A 635 -97.65 -41.05 85.22
CA THR A 635 -96.86 -42.09 84.56
C THR A 635 -96.78 -41.84 83.04
N GLN A 636 -97.87 -41.38 82.44
CA GLN A 636 -97.91 -41.01 81.02
C GLN A 636 -97.07 -39.75 80.73
N LEU A 637 -97.06 -38.77 81.64
CA LEU A 637 -96.22 -37.58 81.54
C LEU A 637 -94.73 -37.96 81.64
N ASP A 638 -94.38 -38.86 82.57
CA ASP A 638 -93.02 -39.33 82.78
C ASP A 638 -92.49 -40.11 81.55
N ARG A 639 -93.37 -40.88 80.90
CA ARG A 639 -93.07 -41.53 79.61
C ARG A 639 -92.81 -40.52 78.50
N LYS A 640 -93.65 -39.47 78.38
CA LYS A 640 -93.46 -38.40 77.38
C LYS A 640 -92.17 -37.62 77.60
N ILE A 641 -91.78 -37.38 78.85
CA ILE A 641 -90.50 -36.72 79.19
C ILE A 641 -89.31 -37.59 78.77
N ARG A 642 -89.38 -38.92 78.97
CA ARG A 642 -88.33 -39.84 78.49
C ARG A 642 -88.23 -39.88 76.97
N GLU A 643 -89.35 -39.93 76.26
CA GLU A 643 -89.39 -39.88 74.79
C GLU A 643 -88.82 -38.55 74.25
N TYR A 644 -89.11 -37.42 74.90
CA TYR A 644 -88.55 -36.12 74.53
C TYR A 644 -87.04 -36.02 74.79
N ASN A 645 -86.56 -36.55 75.92
CA ASN A 645 -85.12 -36.61 76.22
C ASN A 645 -84.36 -37.52 75.24
N GLN A 646 -84.96 -38.65 74.82
CA GLN A 646 -84.38 -39.53 73.79
C GLN A 646 -84.26 -38.80 72.44
N LYS A 647 -85.24 -37.97 72.06
CA LYS A 647 -85.17 -37.12 70.86
C LYS A 647 -84.00 -36.13 70.93
N ILE A 648 -83.77 -35.50 72.08
CA ILE A 648 -82.64 -34.58 72.28
C ILE A 648 -81.29 -35.31 72.17
N GLU A 649 -81.17 -36.54 72.68
CA GLU A 649 -79.94 -37.33 72.51
C GLU A 649 -79.70 -37.79 71.06
N ASN A 650 -80.77 -38.13 70.34
CA ASN A 650 -80.68 -38.48 68.92
C ASN A 650 -80.27 -37.27 68.05
N GLU A 651 -80.79 -36.08 68.32
CA GLU A 651 -80.38 -34.84 67.64
C GLU A 651 -78.93 -34.45 67.95
N ARG A 652 -78.45 -34.68 69.19
CA ARG A 652 -77.03 -34.51 69.55
C ARG A 652 -76.10 -35.48 68.84
N SER A 653 -76.58 -36.68 68.50
CA SER A 653 -75.80 -37.70 67.78
C SER A 653 -75.70 -37.41 66.29
N TYR A 654 -76.76 -36.86 65.66
CA TYR A 654 -76.73 -36.41 64.26
C TYR A 654 -75.78 -35.24 64.01
N SER A 655 -75.53 -34.38 65.01
CA SER A 655 -74.61 -33.24 64.89
C SER A 655 -73.11 -33.62 64.94
N ARG A 656 -72.77 -34.89 65.20
CA ARG A 656 -71.39 -35.41 65.14
C ARG A 656 -71.01 -36.07 63.79
N GLY A 657 -71.95 -36.18 62.85
CA GLY A 657 -71.76 -36.90 61.58
C GLY A 657 -71.29 -36.05 60.38
N TYR A 658 -71.30 -34.73 60.46
CA TYR A 658 -70.79 -33.85 59.39
C TYR A 658 -69.49 -33.19 59.83
N GLY A 659 -68.40 -33.92 59.59
CA GLY A 659 -67.03 -33.51 59.82
C GLY A 659 -66.09 -34.58 59.27
N ARG A 660 -66.18 -34.83 57.96
CA ARG A 660 -65.09 -35.39 57.16
C ARG A 660 -64.36 -34.24 56.50
#